data_AF-A0A351Z5Z6-F1
#
_entry.id   AF-A0A351Z5Z6-F1
#
_cell.length_a   1.000
_cell.length_b   1.000
_cell.length_c   1.000
_cell.angle_alpha   90.00
_cell.angle_beta   90.00
_cell.angle_gamma   90.00
#
_symmetry.space_group_name_H-M   'P 1'
#
loop_
_entity.id
_entity.type
_entity.pdbx_description
1 polymer ?
#
loop_
_entity_poly.entity_id
_entity_poly.type
_entity_poly.pdbx_seq_one_letter_code
_entity_poly.pdbx_strand_id
1 'polypeptide(L)'
;MKRHQKQIVKISAMGVQKSLTESSVEMKSGEGRILSPGEVEWTAPGGRRQRLFARNLVIAWGSEPSMPPGVQPSERILTSDGLLSLRTLPESLLIVGGSVIGVEFATLFAGLDVRVTLTEMVGQIFPDEEAEAAALLTQESKNLGVAVHTGMRMETIRKTGSRVQLLAGGEEAPEPLPIHGAGRNPLHTLLQLLRAGGDRKPQVVERLRADPAERFPVHRRHPVHAVGDRFHRLHCGKDRPLRDLSSDRRQLDFPCQQLFSNKRDPGTDQEKRLHSRIRAVRMGLFSVDSGSCRRPGHIYRGTHEREGGKGMGDLQKIFNPATIAVIGATEKEGSFGRAVLENALNSGHRTVYPVNPNRETVLGNPCWSEIGDVPGPVDLAIVATPAATVPAIVDACGRAGVEGLIIISAGFRETGAEGQKLETEILRINKAYGMRIIGPNCLGIMRPSVNLNATFLRENPEGGNIAFISDVGSFGRTLLDWGISSHIGFSMVVSLGSAIDVDFGDVIEFLCDDPHTKSIILYMEEVVGDVKRFVGAVRGFARYKPVILLKPPTLEDGASTALTHTGAMAEPEKVYDALFRRLGVVRVREAQDLFNAAGVLYSRNRPRGPRLAIMTNANGIGIIAAKQLLLSGGTRACLSEQTLRELDALILPCWNRRNPIHLLRNADTNRYAAAAEICLKDPAVDGLLAIYTPQDFALSEELAATLITTAGKTDKPLLTAWMGGREVQRGRDLMMEKGIPAYETAEAAVRAYIYMTQYERNLELLHETPAELPLDEAPPKNHLKALIRRAGREACFILTEEDSRKFLRNYGIPVIPSRMATTLEEAITAARDIGYPVVLKVASPEIIFRQDVGGVITAIDCEKTLKTAYQRILDGVRQFAPQASIRGLTVQKMVEHIDYELILGAKKDRHFGAVILFGRGGISVELLGDFSVGLPPLNQTLARRLMEETRVYRMLKGFRGKAPADLRQLEKILVSFSRMIVDFPEILEMDINPLAVCNGKAVALDARILLDQDVLVEKASPYSHLVIAPYPTRYVTPWRLNDGTEVILRPIRPEDEPLEHEMLTTVSEATIRSRFYQNLKHISHAMHVRSCHIDYDREMAIVAETRTDQKKRIVGTGSLTIDTNGGGGEFAVIVHDEFGGRGLASKLLDVLIGIATERGLKEFYGFVEPTNGRMT
;
A
#
# COMPACT_ATOMS: atom_id res chain seq x y z
N MET A 1 -13.89 -41.82 -12.70
CA MET A 1 -14.33 -40.45 -13.08
C MET A 1 -15.84 -40.20 -12.98
N LYS A 2 -16.74 -40.92 -13.68
CA LYS A 2 -18.21 -40.63 -13.64
C LYS A 2 -18.86 -40.55 -12.25
N ARG A 3 -18.37 -41.32 -11.26
CA ARG A 3 -18.89 -41.32 -9.88
C ARG A 3 -18.55 -40.04 -9.11
N HIS A 4 -17.48 -39.33 -9.47
CA HIS A 4 -17.06 -38.07 -8.83
C HIS A 4 -17.47 -36.85 -9.64
N GLN A 5 -17.73 -36.99 -10.95
CA GLN A 5 -18.21 -35.90 -11.80
C GLN A 5 -19.47 -35.22 -11.25
N LYS A 6 -20.48 -36.01 -10.84
CA LYS A 6 -21.70 -35.45 -10.23
C LYS A 6 -21.43 -34.71 -8.91
N GLN A 7 -20.44 -35.17 -8.15
CA GLN A 7 -20.05 -34.57 -6.88
C GLN A 7 -19.26 -33.27 -7.09
N ILE A 8 -18.32 -33.24 -8.05
CA ILE A 8 -17.54 -32.06 -8.42
C ILE A 8 -18.45 -30.99 -9.04
N VAL A 9 -19.35 -31.37 -9.94
CA VAL A 9 -20.34 -30.44 -10.52
C VAL A 9 -21.24 -29.88 -9.41
N LYS A 10 -21.64 -30.69 -8.44
CA LYS A 10 -22.44 -30.24 -7.28
C LYS A 10 -21.64 -29.27 -6.40
N ILE A 11 -20.38 -29.57 -6.08
CA ILE A 11 -19.51 -28.69 -5.28
C ILE A 11 -19.25 -27.37 -6.02
N SER A 12 -18.97 -27.42 -7.31
CA SER A 12 -18.75 -26.24 -8.15
C SER A 12 -19.99 -25.37 -8.23
N ALA A 13 -21.17 -25.97 -8.45
CA ALA A 13 -22.44 -25.26 -8.44
C ALA A 13 -22.75 -24.63 -7.06
N MET A 14 -22.42 -25.32 -5.95
CA MET A 14 -22.55 -24.75 -4.60
C MET A 14 -21.58 -23.59 -4.36
N GLY A 15 -20.36 -23.65 -4.91
CA GLY A 15 -19.39 -22.56 -4.87
C GLY A 15 -19.91 -21.32 -5.60
N VAL A 16 -20.38 -21.48 -6.84
CA VAL A 16 -21.00 -20.38 -7.61
C VAL A 16 -22.22 -19.82 -6.89
N GLN A 17 -23.08 -20.68 -6.33
CA GLN A 17 -24.24 -20.25 -5.56
C GLN A 17 -23.83 -19.43 -4.32
N LYS A 18 -22.76 -19.82 -3.63
CA LYS A 18 -22.22 -19.10 -2.49
C LYS A 18 -21.72 -17.71 -2.91
N SER A 19 -20.92 -17.61 -3.97
CA SER A 19 -20.42 -16.33 -4.49
C SER A 19 -21.52 -15.38 -4.93
N LEU A 20 -22.57 -15.91 -5.59
CA LEU A 20 -23.76 -15.12 -5.95
C LEU A 20 -24.52 -14.61 -4.72
N THR A 21 -24.63 -15.44 -3.68
CA THR A 21 -25.28 -15.06 -2.42
C THR A 21 -24.47 -14.00 -1.67
N GLU A 22 -23.14 -14.14 -1.61
CA GLU A 22 -22.23 -13.14 -1.03
C GLU A 22 -22.28 -11.81 -1.80
N SER A 23 -22.53 -11.86 -3.12
CA SER A 23 -22.78 -10.69 -3.96
C SER A 23 -24.21 -10.12 -3.84
N SER A 24 -24.98 -10.53 -2.83
CA SER A 24 -26.37 -10.11 -2.60
C SER A 24 -27.35 -10.42 -3.75
N VAL A 25 -27.05 -11.44 -4.59
CA VAL A 25 -27.96 -11.89 -5.64
C VAL A 25 -28.98 -12.85 -5.04
N GLU A 26 -30.28 -12.54 -5.17
CA GLU A 26 -31.35 -13.41 -4.69
C GLU A 26 -31.45 -14.68 -5.56
N MET A 27 -31.12 -15.84 -4.97
CA MET A 27 -31.16 -17.12 -5.66
C MET A 27 -32.53 -17.80 -5.49
N LYS A 28 -33.25 -18.00 -6.60
CA LYS A 28 -34.52 -18.74 -6.64
C LYS A 28 -34.40 -20.00 -7.48
N SER A 29 -34.43 -21.17 -6.85
CA SER A 29 -34.47 -22.46 -7.56
C SER A 29 -35.90 -22.78 -7.98
N GLY A 30 -36.15 -23.03 -9.26
CA GLY A 30 -37.47 -23.41 -9.78
C GLY A 30 -37.56 -23.23 -11.29
N GLU A 31 -38.77 -23.34 -11.84
CA GLU A 31 -39.02 -23.15 -13.27
C GLU A 31 -39.42 -21.70 -13.56
N GLY A 32 -38.66 -21.02 -14.43
CA GLY A 32 -38.98 -19.66 -14.88
C GLY A 32 -39.66 -19.66 -16.24
N ARG A 33 -40.76 -18.93 -16.39
CA ARG A 33 -41.45 -18.68 -17.66
C ARG A 33 -41.50 -17.19 -17.94
N ILE A 34 -40.92 -16.75 -19.05
CA ILE A 34 -41.00 -15.35 -19.48
C ILE A 34 -42.42 -15.09 -20.01
N LEU A 35 -43.13 -14.16 -19.38
CA LEU A 35 -44.49 -13.78 -19.79
C LEU A 35 -44.45 -12.61 -20.78
N SER A 36 -43.60 -11.62 -20.51
CA SER A 36 -43.39 -10.44 -21.33
C SER A 36 -41.96 -9.93 -21.15
N PRO A 37 -41.46 -8.99 -21.98
CA PRO A 37 -40.11 -8.47 -21.80
C PRO A 37 -39.95 -7.75 -20.46
N GLY A 38 -39.17 -8.33 -19.55
CA GLY A 38 -38.97 -7.84 -18.19
C GLY A 38 -39.90 -8.47 -17.14
N GLU A 39 -40.76 -9.41 -17.51
CA GLU A 39 -41.64 -10.14 -16.58
C GLU A 39 -41.43 -11.66 -16.70
N VAL A 40 -41.12 -12.30 -15.57
CA VAL A 40 -40.92 -13.75 -15.46
C VAL A 40 -41.83 -14.30 -14.38
N GLU A 41 -42.64 -15.30 -14.72
CA GLU A 41 -43.30 -16.15 -13.74
C GLU A 41 -42.34 -17.25 -13.29
N TRP A 42 -41.92 -17.20 -12.04
CA TRP A 42 -41.15 -18.26 -11.41
C TRP A 42 -42.06 -19.19 -10.63
N THR A 43 -41.93 -20.48 -10.87
CA THR A 43 -42.63 -21.56 -10.17
C THR A 43 -41.64 -22.30 -9.29
N ALA A 44 -41.83 -22.21 -7.97
CA ALA A 44 -41.05 -22.96 -7.00
C ALA A 44 -41.24 -24.48 -7.21
N PRO A 45 -40.28 -25.33 -6.80
CA PRO A 45 -40.39 -26.79 -6.88
C PRO A 45 -41.65 -27.37 -6.19
N GLY A 46 -42.23 -26.64 -5.24
CA GLY A 46 -43.51 -26.98 -4.58
C GLY A 46 -44.76 -26.43 -5.27
N GLY A 47 -44.67 -25.92 -6.50
CA GLY A 47 -45.80 -25.44 -7.31
C GLY A 47 -46.24 -23.99 -7.06
N ARG A 48 -45.67 -23.29 -6.07
CA ARG A 48 -45.95 -21.88 -5.81
C ARG A 48 -45.44 -21.00 -6.95
N ARG A 49 -46.33 -20.25 -7.59
CA ARG A 49 -45.99 -19.30 -8.65
C ARG A 49 -45.84 -17.89 -8.12
N GLN A 50 -44.84 -17.16 -8.61
CA GLN A 50 -44.60 -15.76 -8.31
C GLN A 50 -44.16 -15.04 -9.58
N ARG A 51 -44.70 -13.84 -9.81
CA ARG A 51 -44.24 -12.97 -10.89
C ARG A 51 -43.11 -12.09 -10.40
N LEU A 52 -42.05 -12.04 -11.19
CA LEU A 52 -40.83 -11.28 -10.97
C LEU A 52 -40.69 -10.28 -12.10
N PHE A 53 -40.38 -9.03 -11.74
CA PHE A 53 -40.18 -7.96 -12.68
C PHE A 53 -38.72 -7.52 -12.64
N ALA A 54 -38.09 -7.46 -13.81
CA ALA A 54 -36.70 -7.06 -13.96
C ALA A 54 -36.56 -6.13 -15.16
N ARG A 55 -35.69 -5.11 -15.02
CA ARG A 55 -35.38 -4.20 -16.12
C ARG A 55 -34.66 -4.90 -17.26
N ASN A 56 -33.87 -5.92 -16.94
CA ASN A 56 -33.18 -6.79 -17.88
C ASN A 56 -33.32 -8.25 -17.42
N LEU A 57 -33.54 -9.16 -18.36
CA LEU A 57 -33.54 -10.61 -18.13
C LEU A 57 -32.30 -11.18 -18.78
N VAL A 58 -31.47 -11.91 -18.03
CA VAL A 58 -30.27 -12.58 -18.56
C VAL A 58 -30.49 -14.09 -18.47
N ILE A 59 -30.39 -14.79 -19.60
CA ILE A 59 -30.59 -16.23 -19.71
C ILE A 59 -29.25 -16.91 -20.00
N ALA A 60 -28.76 -17.76 -19.10
CA ALA A 60 -27.59 -18.61 -19.34
C ALA A 60 -28.05 -19.98 -19.88
N TRP A 61 -27.68 -20.38 -21.10
CA TRP A 61 -28.20 -21.61 -21.76
C TRP A 61 -27.18 -22.70 -22.10
N GLY A 62 -25.95 -22.60 -21.60
CA GLY A 62 -24.91 -23.60 -21.83
C GLY A 62 -24.43 -23.70 -23.28
N SER A 63 -23.64 -24.74 -23.57
CA SER A 63 -22.91 -24.88 -24.83
C SER A 63 -22.79 -26.35 -25.24
N GLU A 64 -22.58 -26.59 -26.53
CA GLU A 64 -22.32 -27.90 -27.14
C GLU A 64 -20.93 -27.93 -27.77
N PRO A 65 -20.23 -29.07 -27.84
CA PRO A 65 -18.92 -29.13 -28.49
C PRO A 65 -18.98 -28.76 -29.99
N SER A 66 -17.97 -28.04 -30.47
CA SER A 66 -17.81 -27.70 -31.88
C SER A 66 -16.76 -28.57 -32.56
N MET A 67 -16.98 -28.94 -33.81
CA MET A 67 -16.01 -29.68 -34.64
C MET A 67 -15.54 -28.83 -35.82
N PRO A 68 -14.30 -29.03 -36.31
CA PRO A 68 -13.86 -28.40 -37.56
C PRO A 68 -14.79 -28.74 -38.74
N PRO A 69 -14.98 -27.83 -39.70
CA PRO A 69 -15.83 -28.07 -40.86
C PRO A 69 -15.42 -29.36 -41.60
N GLY A 70 -16.40 -30.23 -41.89
CA GLY A 70 -16.17 -31.50 -42.58
C GLY A 70 -15.68 -32.67 -41.70
N VAL A 71 -15.56 -32.46 -40.38
CA VAL A 71 -15.10 -33.50 -39.43
C VAL A 71 -16.25 -33.96 -38.53
N GLN A 72 -16.47 -35.28 -38.48
CA GLN A 72 -17.49 -35.90 -37.62
C GLN A 72 -16.81 -36.57 -36.40
N PRO A 73 -17.43 -36.51 -35.20
CA PRO A 73 -16.94 -37.25 -34.04
C PRO A 73 -16.89 -38.76 -34.29
N SER A 74 -15.87 -39.43 -33.75
CA SER A 74 -15.73 -40.90 -33.79
C SER A 74 -14.95 -41.40 -32.58
N GLU A 75 -14.74 -42.71 -32.42
CA GLU A 75 -13.94 -43.26 -31.31
C GLU A 75 -12.51 -42.67 -31.22
N ARG A 76 -11.97 -42.18 -32.34
CA ARG A 76 -10.61 -41.60 -32.43
C ARG A 76 -10.61 -40.09 -32.70
N ILE A 77 -11.79 -39.49 -32.87
CA ILE A 77 -11.97 -38.04 -33.07
C ILE A 77 -12.92 -37.56 -31.99
N LEU A 78 -12.36 -36.96 -30.94
CA LEU A 78 -13.09 -36.67 -29.71
C LEU A 78 -13.45 -35.19 -29.63
N THR A 79 -14.69 -34.94 -29.20
CA THR A 79 -15.13 -33.61 -28.77
C THR A 79 -14.59 -33.28 -27.39
N SER A 80 -14.78 -32.04 -26.91
CA SER A 80 -14.38 -31.64 -25.55
C SER A 80 -15.12 -32.47 -24.48
N ASP A 81 -16.38 -32.84 -24.72
CA ASP A 81 -17.12 -33.79 -23.86
C ASP A 81 -16.58 -35.23 -23.96
N GLY A 82 -16.09 -35.62 -25.15
CA GLY A 82 -15.47 -36.92 -25.41
C GLY A 82 -14.15 -37.09 -24.65
N LEU A 83 -13.31 -36.05 -24.61
CA LEU A 83 -12.06 -36.04 -23.84
C LEU A 83 -12.30 -36.27 -22.34
N LEU A 84 -13.30 -35.59 -21.78
CA LEU A 84 -13.70 -35.77 -20.37
C LEU A 84 -14.26 -37.17 -20.06
N SER A 85 -14.60 -37.93 -21.09
CA SER A 85 -15.18 -39.27 -20.99
C SER A 85 -14.17 -40.40 -21.22
N LEU A 86 -12.89 -40.07 -21.45
CA LEU A 86 -11.81 -41.05 -21.61
C LEU A 86 -11.69 -41.95 -20.37
N ARG A 87 -11.58 -43.26 -20.59
CA ARG A 87 -11.36 -44.25 -19.51
C ARG A 87 -9.88 -44.49 -19.22
N THR A 88 -9.03 -44.25 -20.20
CA THR A 88 -7.57 -44.43 -20.18
C THR A 88 -6.94 -43.23 -20.88
N LEU A 89 -5.81 -42.74 -20.35
CA LEU A 89 -5.06 -41.65 -20.99
C LEU A 89 -4.41 -42.17 -22.28
N PRO A 90 -4.46 -41.40 -23.39
CA PRO A 90 -3.75 -41.77 -24.60
C PRO A 90 -2.25 -41.49 -24.44
N GLU A 91 -1.39 -42.17 -25.18
CA GLU A 91 0.06 -41.91 -25.19
C GLU A 91 0.42 -40.56 -25.82
N SER A 92 -0.49 -40.02 -26.63
CA SER A 92 -0.32 -38.77 -27.36
C SER A 92 -1.67 -38.18 -27.77
N LEU A 93 -1.75 -36.87 -27.96
CA LEU A 93 -3.00 -36.16 -28.24
C LEU A 93 -2.74 -34.99 -29.18
N LEU A 94 -3.48 -34.91 -30.28
CA LEU A 94 -3.47 -33.72 -31.15
C LEU A 94 -4.69 -32.86 -30.85
N ILE A 95 -4.46 -31.57 -30.59
CA ILE A 95 -5.50 -30.57 -30.39
C ILE A 95 -5.48 -29.59 -31.57
N VAL A 96 -6.64 -29.44 -32.20
CA VAL A 96 -6.88 -28.54 -33.33
C VAL A 96 -7.70 -27.36 -32.83
N GLY A 97 -7.09 -26.17 -32.84
CA GLY A 97 -7.62 -24.91 -32.33
C GLY A 97 -6.89 -24.46 -31.06
N GLY A 98 -6.20 -23.32 -31.14
CA GLY A 98 -5.50 -22.64 -30.06
C GLY A 98 -6.38 -21.66 -29.28
N SER A 99 -7.69 -21.93 -29.17
CA SER A 99 -8.59 -21.15 -28.30
C SER A 99 -8.38 -21.50 -26.82
N VAL A 100 -9.03 -20.78 -25.91
CA VAL A 100 -8.95 -21.01 -24.46
C VAL A 100 -9.14 -22.48 -24.10
N ILE A 101 -10.18 -23.12 -24.64
CA ILE A 101 -10.48 -24.53 -24.38
C ILE A 101 -9.37 -25.45 -24.92
N GLY A 102 -8.81 -25.12 -26.09
CA GLY A 102 -7.76 -25.92 -26.70
C GLY A 102 -6.45 -25.88 -25.93
N VAL A 103 -6.05 -24.70 -25.48
CA VAL A 103 -4.84 -24.50 -24.66
C VAL A 103 -5.02 -25.11 -23.27
N GLU A 104 -6.21 -24.99 -22.68
CA GLU A 104 -6.54 -25.60 -21.38
C GLU A 104 -6.42 -27.13 -21.43
N PHE A 105 -7.05 -27.79 -22.40
CA PHE A 105 -6.88 -29.23 -22.57
C PHE A 105 -5.45 -29.61 -22.93
N ALA A 106 -4.75 -28.78 -23.72
CA ALA A 106 -3.38 -29.08 -24.10
C ALA A 106 -2.44 -29.15 -22.90
N THR A 107 -2.51 -28.13 -22.05
CA THR A 107 -1.70 -28.04 -20.83
C THR A 107 -2.13 -29.08 -19.80
N LEU A 108 -3.44 -29.35 -19.65
CA LEU A 108 -3.96 -30.40 -18.77
C LEU A 108 -3.40 -31.78 -19.12
N PHE A 109 -3.51 -32.20 -20.38
CA PHE A 109 -3.05 -33.52 -20.81
C PHE A 109 -1.53 -33.62 -20.82
N ALA A 110 -0.81 -32.55 -21.17
CA ALA A 110 0.65 -32.51 -21.06
C ALA A 110 1.12 -32.69 -19.61
N GLY A 111 0.42 -32.08 -18.64
CA GLY A 111 0.66 -32.29 -17.21
C GLY A 111 0.31 -33.70 -16.68
N LEU A 112 -0.37 -34.52 -17.50
CA LEU A 112 -0.66 -35.93 -17.22
C LEU A 112 0.26 -36.87 -18.01
N ASP A 113 1.44 -36.39 -18.43
CA ASP A 113 2.45 -37.10 -19.20
C ASP A 113 1.97 -37.61 -20.58
N VAL A 114 0.91 -37.02 -21.15
CA VAL A 114 0.49 -37.28 -22.52
C VAL A 114 1.30 -36.40 -23.47
N ARG A 115 1.82 -36.96 -24.57
CA ARG A 115 2.50 -36.14 -25.60
C ARG A 115 1.47 -35.30 -26.37
N VAL A 116 1.40 -34.00 -26.10
CA VAL A 116 0.40 -33.12 -26.71
C VAL A 116 1.01 -32.27 -27.83
N THR A 117 0.34 -32.28 -28.98
CA THR A 117 0.56 -31.32 -30.07
C THR A 117 -0.66 -30.41 -30.18
N LEU A 118 -0.45 -29.09 -30.19
CA LEU A 118 -1.49 -28.07 -30.37
C LEU A 118 -1.26 -27.37 -31.71
N THR A 119 -2.32 -27.28 -32.53
CA THR A 119 -2.28 -26.65 -33.85
C THR A 119 -3.28 -25.50 -33.93
N GLU A 120 -2.87 -24.38 -34.53
CA GLU A 120 -3.71 -23.20 -34.77
C GLU A 120 -3.51 -22.70 -36.20
N MET A 121 -4.61 -22.30 -36.85
CA MET A 121 -4.62 -21.89 -38.26
C MET A 121 -4.10 -20.46 -38.46
N VAL A 122 -4.20 -19.60 -37.46
CA VAL A 122 -3.60 -18.26 -37.49
C VAL A 122 -2.20 -18.27 -36.88
N GLY A 123 -1.44 -17.18 -37.05
CA GLY A 123 -0.02 -17.09 -36.65
C GLY A 123 0.27 -17.17 -35.14
N GLN A 124 -0.75 -17.22 -34.29
CA GLN A 124 -0.63 -17.27 -32.83
C GLN A 124 -1.75 -18.11 -32.20
N ILE A 125 -1.51 -18.73 -31.04
CA ILE A 125 -2.62 -19.21 -30.19
C ILE A 125 -3.34 -18.02 -29.56
N PHE A 126 -4.60 -18.17 -29.18
CA PHE A 126 -5.49 -17.07 -28.80
C PHE A 126 -5.57 -16.00 -29.89
N PRO A 127 -6.28 -16.26 -31.00
CA PRO A 127 -6.37 -15.34 -32.15
C PRO A 127 -6.87 -13.93 -31.79
N ASP A 128 -7.68 -13.82 -30.72
CA ASP A 128 -8.29 -12.57 -30.28
C ASP A 128 -7.43 -11.80 -29.24
N GLU A 129 -6.25 -12.31 -28.87
CA GLU A 129 -5.36 -11.71 -27.85
C GLU A 129 -4.17 -10.95 -28.48
N GLU A 130 -3.51 -10.10 -27.69
CA GLU A 130 -2.31 -9.38 -28.12
C GLU A 130 -1.14 -10.35 -28.43
N ALA A 131 -0.38 -10.08 -29.50
CA ALA A 131 0.69 -10.96 -29.97
C ALA A 131 1.78 -11.23 -28.91
N GLU A 132 2.09 -10.26 -28.03
CA GLU A 132 3.05 -10.45 -26.94
C GLU A 132 2.51 -11.41 -25.86
N ALA A 133 1.24 -11.29 -25.48
CA ALA A 133 0.58 -12.19 -24.53
C ALA A 133 0.46 -13.60 -25.12
N ALA A 134 0.03 -13.70 -26.38
CA ALA A 134 0.00 -14.96 -27.11
C ALA A 134 1.39 -15.62 -27.20
N ALA A 135 2.46 -14.84 -27.38
CA ALA A 135 3.83 -15.36 -27.41
C ALA A 135 4.29 -15.88 -26.04
N LEU A 136 3.99 -15.17 -24.94
CA LEU A 136 4.26 -15.63 -23.58
C LEU A 136 3.50 -16.91 -23.25
N LEU A 137 2.20 -16.95 -23.54
CA LEU A 137 1.36 -18.13 -23.32
C LEU A 137 1.80 -19.31 -24.20
N THR A 138 2.28 -19.04 -25.41
CA THR A 138 2.90 -20.05 -26.28
C THR A 138 4.15 -20.61 -25.63
N GLN A 139 5.00 -19.75 -25.06
CA GLN A 139 6.24 -20.16 -24.40
C GLN A 139 5.94 -20.98 -23.14
N GLU A 140 4.97 -20.58 -22.31
CA GLU A 140 4.59 -21.35 -21.13
C GLU A 140 3.94 -22.69 -21.50
N SER A 141 3.10 -22.72 -22.54
CA SER A 141 2.55 -23.99 -23.05
C SER A 141 3.67 -24.95 -23.48
N LYS A 142 4.73 -24.42 -24.13
CA LYS A 142 5.92 -25.21 -24.49
C LYS A 142 6.71 -25.65 -23.27
N ASN A 143 6.87 -24.81 -22.25
CA ASN A 143 7.52 -25.18 -20.99
C ASN A 143 6.79 -26.33 -20.27
N LEU A 144 5.46 -26.41 -20.44
CA LEU A 144 4.62 -27.49 -19.93
C LEU A 144 4.61 -28.74 -20.83
N GLY A 145 5.45 -28.80 -21.88
CA GLY A 145 5.61 -29.97 -22.73
C GLY A 145 4.63 -30.04 -23.92
N VAL A 146 3.89 -28.97 -24.23
CA VAL A 146 3.00 -28.91 -25.40
C VAL A 146 3.79 -28.49 -26.64
N ALA A 147 3.72 -29.27 -27.71
CA ALA A 147 4.24 -28.89 -29.02
C ALA A 147 3.25 -27.97 -29.75
N VAL A 148 3.53 -26.67 -29.81
CA VAL A 148 2.64 -25.66 -30.42
C VAL A 148 3.05 -25.32 -31.85
N HIS A 149 2.13 -25.46 -32.80
CA HIS A 149 2.28 -25.10 -34.22
C HIS A 149 1.20 -24.10 -34.64
N THR A 150 1.61 -22.92 -35.11
CA THR A 150 0.72 -21.85 -35.57
C THR A 150 0.85 -21.63 -37.08
N GLY A 151 -0.14 -20.97 -37.70
CA GLY A 151 -0.18 -20.74 -39.15
C GLY A 151 -0.51 -21.99 -39.98
N MET A 152 -1.00 -23.06 -39.33
CA MET A 152 -1.23 -24.36 -39.96
C MET A 152 -2.72 -24.58 -40.21
N ARG A 153 -3.17 -24.38 -41.46
CA ARG A 153 -4.56 -24.64 -41.85
C ARG A 153 -4.77 -26.13 -42.11
N MET A 154 -5.72 -26.73 -41.40
CA MET A 154 -6.11 -28.13 -41.59
C MET A 154 -7.13 -28.24 -42.72
N GLU A 155 -6.83 -28.98 -43.79
CA GLU A 155 -7.66 -29.00 -45.01
C GLU A 155 -8.44 -30.31 -45.20
N THR A 156 -7.94 -31.46 -44.77
CA THR A 156 -8.65 -32.73 -44.93
C THR A 156 -8.22 -33.78 -43.90
N ILE A 157 -9.20 -34.52 -43.37
CA ILE A 157 -8.98 -35.72 -42.55
C ILE A 157 -9.28 -36.94 -43.42
N ARG A 158 -8.26 -37.76 -43.74
CA ARG A 158 -8.45 -39.04 -44.43
C ARG A 158 -8.37 -40.19 -43.44
N LYS A 159 -9.38 -41.06 -43.45
CA LYS A 159 -9.39 -42.30 -42.67
C LYS A 159 -8.82 -43.42 -43.52
N THR A 160 -7.66 -43.95 -43.14
CA THR A 160 -6.98 -45.03 -43.88
C THR A 160 -6.80 -46.21 -42.92
N GLY A 161 -7.72 -47.17 -42.97
CA GLY A 161 -7.71 -48.33 -42.06
C GLY A 161 -7.84 -47.94 -40.58
N SER A 162 -6.86 -48.32 -39.76
CA SER A 162 -6.78 -47.98 -38.33
C SER A 162 -6.17 -46.59 -38.04
N ARG A 163 -5.78 -45.84 -39.07
CA ARG A 163 -5.07 -44.56 -38.92
C ARG A 163 -5.92 -43.40 -39.42
N VAL A 164 -5.73 -42.23 -38.80
CA VAL A 164 -6.29 -40.96 -39.24
C VAL A 164 -5.13 -40.11 -39.75
N GLN A 165 -5.16 -39.75 -41.03
CA GLN A 165 -4.16 -38.90 -41.69
C GLN A 165 -4.69 -37.47 -41.79
N LEU A 166 -3.86 -36.50 -41.40
CA LEU A 166 -4.12 -35.07 -41.50
C LEU A 166 -3.18 -34.45 -42.53
N LEU A 167 -3.75 -33.74 -43.51
CA LEU A 167 -2.99 -32.98 -44.50
C LEU A 167 -3.07 -31.48 -44.15
N ALA A 168 -1.91 -30.85 -43.98
CA ALA A 168 -1.77 -29.41 -43.78
C ALA A 168 -0.70 -28.86 -44.74
N GLY A 169 -1.09 -27.98 -45.67
CA GLY A 169 -0.14 -27.29 -46.56
C GLY A 169 0.71 -28.17 -47.49
N GLY A 170 0.36 -29.45 -47.68
CA GLY A 170 1.11 -30.40 -48.51
C GLY A 170 2.18 -31.23 -47.77
N GLU A 171 2.39 -31.02 -46.47
CA GLU A 171 3.27 -31.85 -45.64
C GLU A 171 2.46 -32.77 -44.68
N GLU A 172 3.04 -33.94 -44.36
CA GLU A 172 2.47 -34.90 -43.40
C GLU A 172 2.66 -34.40 -41.96
N ALA A 173 1.56 -34.24 -41.21
CA ALA A 173 1.64 -33.94 -39.79
C ALA A 173 2.15 -35.18 -39.00
N PRO A 174 2.97 -34.99 -37.94
CA PRO A 174 3.47 -36.09 -37.11
C PRO A 174 2.33 -36.85 -36.42
N GLU A 175 2.43 -38.19 -36.35
CA GLU A 175 1.42 -39.08 -35.75
C GLU A 175 1.13 -38.68 -34.28
N PRO A 176 -0.13 -38.36 -33.93
CA PRO A 176 -0.81 -39.20 -32.93
C PRO A 176 -2.34 -39.37 -33.03
N LEU A 177 -2.84 -40.38 -32.32
CA LEU A 177 -4.24 -40.73 -32.02
C LEU A 177 -4.53 -40.38 -30.55
N PRO A 178 -5.66 -39.76 -30.14
CA PRO A 178 -6.81 -39.22 -30.88
C PRO A 178 -6.68 -37.71 -31.25
N ILE A 179 -7.53 -37.25 -32.17
CA ILE A 179 -7.59 -35.85 -32.65
C ILE A 179 -8.75 -35.14 -31.97
N HIS A 180 -8.49 -33.97 -31.38
CA HIS A 180 -9.47 -33.12 -30.73
C HIS A 180 -9.77 -31.86 -31.56
N GLY A 181 -11.06 -31.59 -31.82
CA GLY A 181 -11.52 -30.27 -32.23
C GLY A 181 -11.84 -29.42 -31.01
N ALA A 182 -10.97 -28.45 -30.69
CA ALA A 182 -11.10 -27.64 -29.49
C ALA A 182 -11.98 -26.40 -29.72
N GLY A 183 -13.28 -26.60 -29.55
CA GLY A 183 -14.18 -25.48 -29.32
C GLY A 183 -15.54 -25.92 -28.79
N ARG A 184 -16.34 -24.96 -28.34
CA ARG A 184 -17.76 -25.13 -28.06
C ARG A 184 -18.55 -24.05 -28.80
N ASN A 185 -19.76 -24.44 -29.22
CA ASN A 185 -20.77 -23.57 -29.79
C ASN A 185 -21.90 -23.39 -28.77
N PRO A 186 -22.67 -22.29 -28.83
CA PRO A 186 -23.91 -22.17 -28.07
C PRO A 186 -24.95 -23.23 -28.51
N LEU A 187 -25.77 -23.73 -27.58
CA LEU A 187 -26.77 -24.78 -27.84
C LEU A 187 -27.76 -24.40 -28.97
N HIS A 188 -27.86 -25.21 -30.03
CA HIS A 188 -28.43 -24.79 -31.33
C HIS A 188 -29.97 -24.73 -31.41
N THR A 189 -30.71 -25.37 -30.49
CA THR A 189 -32.16 -25.67 -30.64
C THR A 189 -33.08 -24.44 -30.50
N LEU A 190 -32.70 -23.41 -29.74
CA LEU A 190 -33.53 -22.21 -29.55
C LEU A 190 -33.31 -21.16 -30.67
N LEU A 191 -32.13 -21.14 -31.29
CA LEU A 191 -31.79 -20.27 -32.43
C LEU A 191 -32.69 -20.54 -33.65
N GLN A 192 -33.15 -21.78 -33.83
CA GLN A 192 -34.11 -22.12 -34.88
C GLN A 192 -35.54 -21.71 -34.53
N LEU A 193 -35.97 -21.86 -33.27
CA LEU A 193 -37.31 -21.44 -32.81
C LEU A 193 -37.52 -19.92 -32.86
N LEU A 194 -36.48 -19.14 -32.57
CA LEU A 194 -36.53 -17.67 -32.62
C LEU A 194 -36.36 -17.10 -34.05
N ARG A 195 -35.74 -17.87 -34.97
CA ARG A 195 -35.67 -17.50 -36.40
C ARG A 195 -36.92 -17.90 -37.19
N ALA A 196 -37.67 -18.91 -36.74
CA ALA A 196 -38.86 -19.43 -37.42
C ALA A 196 -40.15 -18.60 -37.22
N GLY A 197 -40.05 -17.39 -36.65
CA GLY A 197 -41.16 -16.42 -36.55
C GLY A 197 -41.64 -15.82 -37.88
N GLY A 198 -41.25 -16.41 -39.02
CA GLY A 198 -41.79 -16.09 -40.35
C GLY A 198 -42.26 -17.36 -41.03
N ASP A 199 -43.58 -17.45 -41.28
CA ASP A 199 -44.30 -18.41 -42.12
C ASP A 199 -43.59 -19.73 -42.51
N ARG A 200 -43.81 -20.80 -41.71
CA ARG A 200 -44.23 -22.17 -42.11
C ARG A 200 -43.96 -23.19 -40.98
N LYS A 201 -44.95 -24.06 -40.70
CA LYS A 201 -44.81 -25.30 -39.88
C LYS A 201 -44.09 -26.39 -40.70
N PRO A 202 -43.22 -27.25 -40.12
CA PRO A 202 -43.71 -28.48 -39.45
C PRO A 202 -42.90 -29.00 -38.22
N GLN A 203 -43.67 -29.68 -37.33
CA GLN A 203 -43.42 -30.80 -36.38
C GLN A 203 -41.97 -31.13 -35.99
N VAL A 204 -41.56 -31.13 -34.71
CA VAL A 204 -41.84 -32.17 -33.67
C VAL A 204 -41.62 -31.58 -32.24
N VAL A 205 -42.68 -31.66 -31.39
CA VAL A 205 -42.78 -31.91 -29.91
C VAL A 205 -41.80 -31.16 -28.95
N GLU A 206 -42.16 -30.38 -27.91
CA GLU A 206 -43.41 -30.02 -27.23
C GLU A 206 -43.20 -28.80 -26.27
N ARG A 207 -44.26 -28.02 -26.07
CA ARG A 207 -44.65 -27.18 -24.90
C ARG A 207 -43.88 -25.90 -24.53
N LEU A 208 -44.35 -24.79 -25.10
CA LEU A 208 -44.88 -23.63 -24.37
C LEU A 208 -46.04 -23.02 -25.19
N ARG A 209 -47.30 -23.32 -24.82
CA ARG A 209 -48.51 -22.72 -25.43
C ARG A 209 -48.77 -21.34 -24.82
N ALA A 210 -48.86 -20.32 -25.67
CA ALA A 210 -49.56 -19.06 -25.42
C ALA A 210 -51.01 -19.21 -25.92
N ASP A 211 -51.97 -18.69 -25.16
CA ASP A 211 -53.35 -18.51 -25.63
C ASP A 211 -53.50 -17.06 -26.18
N PRO A 212 -54.22 -16.83 -27.28
CA PRO A 212 -54.15 -15.60 -28.05
C PRO A 212 -55.38 -14.72 -27.83
N ALA A 213 -55.18 -13.50 -27.33
CA ALA A 213 -56.10 -12.40 -27.60
C ALA A 213 -55.38 -11.07 -27.44
N GLU A 214 -55.66 -10.17 -28.38
CA GLU A 214 -55.33 -8.74 -28.42
C GLU A 214 -53.98 -8.33 -29.04
N ARG A 215 -54.12 -7.69 -30.20
CA ARG A 215 -53.08 -6.97 -30.94
C ARG A 215 -52.79 -5.64 -30.25
N PHE A 216 -51.52 -5.33 -30.03
CA PHE A 216 -51.05 -3.95 -29.89
C PHE A 216 -49.70 -3.75 -30.62
N PRO A 217 -49.51 -2.63 -31.34
CA PRO A 217 -48.23 -2.29 -31.96
C PRO A 217 -47.49 -1.25 -31.12
N VAL A 218 -46.30 -1.54 -30.55
CA VAL A 218 -45.43 -0.45 -30.02
C VAL A 218 -43.93 -0.80 -30.04
N HIS A 219 -43.17 0.18 -30.56
CA HIS A 219 -41.74 0.42 -30.37
C HIS A 219 -41.25 0.34 -28.91
N ARG A 220 -40.48 -0.69 -28.53
CA ARG A 220 -39.47 -0.65 -27.43
C ARG A 220 -38.38 -1.70 -27.66
N ARG A 221 -37.13 -1.37 -27.31
CA ARG A 221 -35.99 -2.32 -27.23
C ARG A 221 -36.35 -3.46 -26.27
N HIS A 222 -36.08 -4.71 -26.66
CA HIS A 222 -36.43 -5.87 -25.85
C HIS A 222 -35.43 -6.09 -24.68
N PRO A 223 -35.85 -6.13 -23.40
CA PRO A 223 -35.03 -6.37 -22.21
C PRO A 223 -34.57 -7.82 -21.97
N VAL A 224 -34.54 -8.69 -22.99
CA VAL A 224 -34.14 -10.11 -22.80
C VAL A 224 -32.78 -10.36 -23.45
N HIS A 225 -31.82 -10.75 -22.63
CA HIS A 225 -30.42 -11.01 -22.94
C HIS A 225 -30.07 -12.47 -22.72
N ALA A 226 -29.04 -12.88 -23.43
CA ALA A 226 -28.93 -14.21 -23.93
C ALA A 226 -27.42 -14.59 -23.85
N VAL A 227 -27.03 -15.49 -22.94
CA VAL A 227 -25.62 -15.78 -22.60
C VAL A 227 -25.30 -17.28 -22.75
N GLY A 228 -24.23 -17.58 -23.48
CA GLY A 228 -23.59 -18.90 -23.59
C GLY A 228 -22.10 -18.73 -23.91
N ASP A 229 -21.35 -19.83 -24.02
CA ASP A 229 -19.87 -19.83 -24.22
C ASP A 229 -19.39 -19.07 -25.48
N ARG A 230 -20.31 -18.69 -26.38
CA ARG A 230 -20.13 -17.57 -27.31
C ARG A 230 -21.36 -16.66 -27.28
N PHE A 231 -21.16 -15.34 -27.24
CA PHE A 231 -22.25 -14.37 -27.38
C PHE A 231 -22.78 -14.36 -28.81
N HIS A 232 -24.06 -14.67 -29.01
CA HIS A 232 -24.78 -14.41 -30.26
C HIS A 232 -25.99 -13.51 -30.01
N ARG A 233 -26.11 -12.42 -30.77
CA ARG A 233 -27.35 -11.63 -30.85
C ARG A 233 -28.37 -12.29 -31.77
N LEU A 234 -29.59 -12.46 -31.28
CA LEU A 234 -30.74 -12.85 -32.08
C LEU A 234 -31.20 -11.67 -32.93
N HIS A 235 -31.18 -11.83 -34.26
CA HIS A 235 -31.72 -10.87 -35.23
C HIS A 235 -33.07 -11.42 -35.73
N CYS A 236 -34.16 -10.72 -35.42
CA CYS A 236 -35.46 -10.94 -36.06
C CYS A 236 -35.85 -9.62 -36.73
N GLY A 237 -35.84 -9.60 -38.06
CA GLY A 237 -36.20 -8.43 -38.87
C GLY A 237 -34.99 -7.79 -39.56
N LYS A 238 -35.15 -7.56 -40.87
CA LYS A 238 -34.21 -6.82 -41.72
C LYS A 238 -34.20 -5.35 -41.26
N ASP A 239 -33.12 -4.92 -40.61
CA ASP A 239 -32.41 -3.65 -40.84
C ASP A 239 -31.46 -3.33 -39.68
N ARG A 240 -30.19 -3.08 -40.03
CA ARG A 240 -29.05 -2.55 -39.26
C ARG A 240 -28.46 -3.38 -38.09
N PRO A 241 -27.12 -3.52 -38.03
CA PRO A 241 -26.43 -4.14 -36.90
C PRO A 241 -26.32 -3.17 -35.70
N LEU A 242 -26.42 -3.70 -34.47
CA LEU A 242 -26.06 -3.09 -33.17
C LEU A 242 -25.19 -4.15 -32.46
N ARG A 243 -23.91 -3.89 -32.11
CA ARG A 243 -23.29 -3.36 -30.86
C ARG A 243 -23.15 -4.27 -29.66
N ASP A 244 -22.00 -4.92 -29.56
CA ASP A 244 -21.47 -5.70 -28.44
C ASP A 244 -22.06 -5.48 -27.04
N LEU A 245 -22.38 -6.62 -26.41
CA LEU A 245 -22.40 -6.83 -24.97
C LEU A 245 -21.04 -7.46 -24.63
N SER A 246 -20.02 -6.68 -24.30
CA SER A 246 -18.68 -7.19 -23.99
C SER A 246 -18.09 -6.71 -22.66
N SER A 247 -18.79 -5.91 -21.86
CA SER A 247 -18.22 -5.31 -20.64
C SER A 247 -18.72 -5.93 -19.32
N ASP A 248 -19.00 -7.23 -19.29
CA ASP A 248 -19.27 -7.92 -18.01
C ASP A 248 -18.74 -9.36 -18.09
N ARG A 249 -17.41 -9.49 -18.24
CA ARG A 249 -16.68 -10.74 -17.95
C ARG A 249 -16.14 -10.64 -16.52
N ARG A 250 -16.96 -10.97 -15.53
CA ARG A 250 -16.45 -11.39 -14.22
C ARG A 250 -15.79 -12.76 -14.41
N GLN A 251 -14.48 -12.84 -14.24
CA GLN A 251 -13.80 -14.12 -14.06
C GLN A 251 -14.34 -14.76 -12.78
N LEU A 252 -14.94 -15.94 -12.92
CA LEU A 252 -15.21 -16.85 -11.82
C LEU A 252 -13.89 -17.58 -11.53
N ASP A 253 -13.24 -17.25 -10.41
CA ASP A 253 -12.09 -17.99 -9.90
C ASP A 253 -12.50 -19.43 -9.53
N PHE A 254 -11.91 -20.42 -10.21
CA PHE A 254 -11.97 -21.82 -9.82
C PHE A 254 -10.70 -22.20 -9.03
N PRO A 255 -10.79 -22.58 -7.74
CA PRO A 255 -9.66 -23.14 -7.02
C PRO A 255 -9.54 -24.64 -7.34
N CYS A 256 -8.48 -25.02 -8.06
CA CYS A 256 -8.14 -26.42 -8.32
C CYS A 256 -6.78 -26.76 -7.68
N GLN A 257 -6.69 -26.75 -6.34
CA GLN A 257 -5.53 -27.28 -5.61
C GLN A 257 -5.82 -27.55 -4.12
N GLN A 258 -6.87 -28.30 -3.79
CA GLN A 258 -7.02 -28.88 -2.44
C GLN A 258 -7.72 -30.23 -2.51
N LEU A 259 -6.98 -31.31 -2.79
CA LEU A 259 -7.50 -32.67 -2.65
C LEU A 259 -6.40 -33.71 -2.31
N PHE A 260 -5.49 -33.44 -1.39
CA PHE A 260 -4.76 -34.51 -0.68
C PHE A 260 -4.31 -34.07 0.71
N SER A 261 -5.11 -34.38 1.74
CA SER A 261 -4.65 -34.94 3.01
C SER A 261 -5.82 -34.97 3.99
N ASN A 262 -6.24 -36.16 4.38
CA ASN A 262 -7.00 -36.32 5.61
C ASN A 262 -6.79 -37.73 6.16
N LYS A 263 -6.29 -37.78 7.40
CA LYS A 263 -6.57 -38.71 8.52
C LYS A 263 -5.30 -39.07 9.29
N ARG A 264 -5.26 -38.66 10.56
CA ARG A 264 -5.21 -39.56 11.74
C ARG A 264 -5.27 -38.75 13.04
N ASP A 265 -6.17 -39.17 13.91
CA ASP A 265 -6.18 -39.05 15.37
C ASP A 265 -6.47 -40.50 15.86
N PRO A 266 -6.12 -41.00 17.08
CA PRO A 266 -6.33 -40.32 18.38
C PRO A 266 -5.37 -40.63 19.57
N GLY A 267 -5.54 -39.86 20.65
CA GLY A 267 -5.41 -40.29 22.07
C GLY A 267 -4.07 -39.98 22.76
N THR A 268 -3.97 -39.70 24.07
CA THR A 268 -4.89 -39.57 25.22
C THR A 268 -4.07 -39.03 26.42
N ASP A 269 -4.78 -38.50 27.43
CA ASP A 269 -4.31 -38.05 28.75
C ASP A 269 -3.35 -38.99 29.53
N GLN A 270 -2.29 -38.40 30.10
CA GLN A 270 -1.49 -38.78 31.30
C GLN A 270 -0.14 -38.04 31.17
N GLU A 271 0.30 -37.09 32.00
CA GLU A 271 0.41 -37.11 33.46
C GLU A 271 0.53 -35.68 34.01
N LYS A 272 -0.29 -35.40 35.03
CA LYS A 272 -0.02 -34.37 36.03
C LYS A 272 1.15 -34.81 36.92
N ARG A 273 1.85 -33.80 37.46
CA ARG A 273 2.73 -33.80 38.66
C ARG A 273 4.22 -34.05 38.40
N LEU A 274 5.02 -33.00 38.56
CA LEU A 274 5.84 -32.90 39.77
C LEU A 274 6.25 -31.45 40.07
N HIS A 275 6.04 -31.09 41.33
CA HIS A 275 6.30 -29.81 41.97
C HIS A 275 7.80 -29.51 42.18
N SER A 276 8.12 -28.21 42.14
CA SER A 276 8.99 -27.47 43.08
C SER A 276 10.48 -27.83 43.22
N ARG A 277 11.38 -26.83 43.10
CA ARG A 277 12.18 -26.26 44.22
C ARG A 277 13.33 -25.33 43.77
N ILE A 278 13.26 -24.08 44.26
CA ILE A 278 14.33 -23.32 44.96
C ILE A 278 15.39 -22.49 44.17
N ARG A 279 15.20 -21.17 44.28
CA ARG A 279 16.12 -20.04 44.64
C ARG A 279 17.40 -19.71 43.84
N ALA A 280 17.35 -18.51 43.23
CA ALA A 280 18.09 -17.26 43.56
C ALA A 280 19.61 -17.27 43.85
N VAL A 281 20.39 -16.60 42.98
CA VAL A 281 21.54 -15.69 43.25
C VAL A 281 21.73 -14.80 41.99
N ARG A 282 21.31 -13.53 41.98
CA ARG A 282 22.05 -12.27 42.27
C ARG A 282 23.04 -11.78 41.18
N MET A 283 22.60 -10.69 40.52
CA MET A 283 23.28 -9.51 39.93
C MET A 283 24.71 -9.58 39.39
N GLY A 284 24.85 -9.10 38.14
CA GLY A 284 26.05 -8.47 37.59
C GLY A 284 25.66 -7.39 36.56
N LEU A 285 25.45 -6.16 37.04
CA LEU A 285 25.25 -4.96 36.22
C LEU A 285 26.56 -4.60 35.50
N PHE A 286 26.54 -4.49 34.18
CA PHE A 286 27.50 -3.69 33.42
C PHE A 286 26.73 -2.60 32.65
N SER A 287 26.81 -1.38 33.19
CA SER A 287 26.48 -0.15 32.51
C SER A 287 27.50 0.10 31.40
N VAL A 288 27.04 0.20 30.15
CA VAL A 288 27.85 0.73 29.05
C VAL A 288 27.30 2.11 28.72
N ASP A 289 28.10 3.13 29.01
CA ASP A 289 27.89 4.52 28.62
C ASP A 289 27.63 4.59 27.11
N SER A 290 26.41 4.99 26.73
CA SER A 290 26.08 5.38 25.37
C SER A 290 25.77 6.87 25.39
N GLY A 291 26.61 7.65 24.70
CA GLY A 291 26.49 9.09 24.56
C GLY A 291 25.07 9.47 24.13
N SER A 292 24.34 10.12 25.03
CA SER A 292 23.00 10.63 24.79
C SER A 292 23.04 11.72 23.72
N CYS A 293 22.65 11.40 22.49
CA CYS A 293 22.44 12.41 21.46
C CYS A 293 21.09 13.09 21.73
N ARG A 294 21.12 14.17 22.52
CA ARG A 294 19.97 15.03 22.84
C ARG A 294 19.59 15.88 21.62
N ARG A 295 18.30 16.24 21.52
CA ARG A 295 17.80 17.28 20.59
C ARG A 295 18.62 18.57 20.78
N PRO A 296 19.24 19.16 19.74
CA PRO A 296 20.05 20.38 19.90
C PRO A 296 19.26 21.66 20.21
N GLY A 297 17.92 21.62 20.17
CA GLY A 297 17.04 22.73 20.55
C GLY A 297 16.31 22.56 21.89
N HIS A 298 16.21 21.34 22.43
CA HIS A 298 15.45 21.07 23.67
C HIS A 298 16.38 20.83 24.87
N ILE A 299 17.28 21.78 25.12
CA ILE A 299 18.19 21.74 26.27
C ILE A 299 17.69 22.74 27.32
N TYR A 300 16.48 22.54 27.86
CA TYR A 300 16.07 22.97 29.22
C TYR A 300 14.55 22.72 29.40
N ARG A 301 14.18 21.56 29.98
CA ARG A 301 13.00 21.49 30.87
C ARG A 301 13.52 21.12 32.25
N GLY A 302 14.19 22.09 32.88
CA GLY A 302 14.34 22.11 34.33
C GLY A 302 12.99 22.49 34.92
N THR A 303 12.55 21.76 35.94
CA THR A 303 11.35 22.01 36.73
C THR A 303 11.28 23.47 37.20
N HIS A 304 10.49 24.29 36.51
CA HIS A 304 10.05 25.58 37.00
C HIS A 304 8.52 25.58 36.96
N GLU A 305 7.92 25.75 38.13
CA GLU A 305 6.48 25.89 38.35
C GLU A 305 5.96 27.03 37.48
N ARG A 306 5.09 26.73 36.50
CA ARG A 306 4.30 27.73 35.79
C ARG A 306 3.11 28.09 36.66
N GLU A 307 3.13 29.27 37.26
CA GLU A 307 1.95 29.87 37.87
C GLU A 307 0.92 30.25 36.79
N GLY A 308 -0.31 29.76 36.95
CA GLY A 308 -1.53 30.52 36.63
C GLY A 308 -1.86 30.79 35.16
N GLY A 309 -2.08 29.73 34.37
CA GLY A 309 -2.84 29.81 33.11
C GLY A 309 -3.80 28.64 33.00
N LYS A 310 -5.10 28.88 32.73
CA LYS A 310 -6.09 27.83 32.42
C LYS A 310 -5.65 27.08 31.14
N GLY A 311 -4.81 26.06 31.32
CA GLY A 311 -4.16 25.29 30.25
C GLY A 311 -4.83 23.94 30.01
N MET A 312 -4.95 23.58 28.75
CA MET A 312 -5.35 22.25 28.25
C MET A 312 -4.50 21.14 28.90
N GLY A 313 -5.11 20.00 29.27
CA GLY A 313 -4.45 18.94 30.04
C GLY A 313 -3.18 18.38 29.37
N ASP A 314 -2.15 18.13 30.19
CA ASP A 314 -0.85 17.59 29.76
C ASP A 314 -0.88 16.05 29.73
N LEU A 315 -0.47 15.43 28.62
CA LEU A 315 -0.33 13.97 28.49
C LEU A 315 0.63 13.37 29.54
N GLN A 316 1.56 14.16 30.09
CA GLN A 316 2.39 13.74 31.22
C GLN A 316 1.56 13.29 32.42
N LYS A 317 0.39 13.89 32.65
CA LYS A 317 -0.50 13.52 33.76
C LYS A 317 -1.12 12.14 33.58
N ILE A 318 -1.30 11.70 32.34
CA ILE A 318 -1.75 10.33 32.04
C ILE A 318 -0.59 9.34 32.14
N PHE A 319 0.58 9.69 31.58
CA PHE A 319 1.71 8.76 31.45
C PHE A 319 2.65 8.72 32.66
N ASN A 320 2.55 9.67 33.59
CA ASN A 320 3.28 9.65 34.86
C ASN A 320 2.49 10.34 35.99
N PRO A 321 1.28 9.85 36.34
CA PRO A 321 0.46 10.43 37.40
C PRO A 321 1.10 10.23 38.78
N ALA A 322 0.96 11.22 39.65
CA ALA A 322 1.23 11.09 41.08
C ALA A 322 0.00 10.58 41.84
N THR A 323 -1.19 11.02 41.41
CA THR A 323 -2.48 10.67 42.02
C THR A 323 -3.42 10.00 41.01
N ILE A 324 -3.97 8.84 41.36
CA ILE A 324 -4.88 8.05 40.52
C ILE A 324 -6.22 7.85 41.23
N ALA A 325 -7.34 8.17 40.58
CA ALA A 325 -8.66 7.77 41.02
C ALA A 325 -9.19 6.59 40.20
N VAL A 326 -9.74 5.57 40.85
CA VAL A 326 -10.33 4.39 40.17
C VAL A 326 -11.84 4.42 40.36
N ILE A 327 -12.57 4.83 39.32
CA ILE A 327 -14.03 5.00 39.32
C ILE A 327 -14.68 3.70 38.84
N GLY A 328 -15.52 3.12 39.71
CA GLY A 328 -16.02 1.75 39.55
C GLY A 328 -15.21 0.71 40.33
N ALA A 329 -14.38 1.17 41.28
CA ALA A 329 -13.65 0.31 42.22
C ALA A 329 -14.59 -0.64 42.96
N THR A 330 -14.23 -1.91 43.08
CA THR A 330 -15.06 -2.93 43.74
C THR A 330 -14.21 -4.10 44.20
N GLU A 331 -14.73 -4.89 45.13
CA GLU A 331 -14.11 -6.14 45.60
C GLU A 331 -14.63 -7.37 44.85
N LYS A 332 -15.57 -7.19 43.92
CA LYS A 332 -16.12 -8.30 43.14
C LYS A 332 -15.02 -8.94 42.29
N GLU A 333 -14.72 -10.21 42.55
CA GLU A 333 -13.76 -10.98 41.76
C GLU A 333 -14.18 -11.03 40.28
N GLY A 334 -13.18 -10.98 39.40
CA GLY A 334 -13.38 -10.99 37.94
C GLY A 334 -13.91 -9.69 37.33
N SER A 335 -14.15 -8.64 38.13
CA SER A 335 -14.52 -7.32 37.61
C SER A 335 -13.31 -6.50 37.16
N PHE A 336 -13.47 -5.69 36.11
CA PHE A 336 -12.40 -4.79 35.65
C PHE A 336 -12.01 -3.77 36.72
N GLY A 337 -12.98 -3.18 37.42
CA GLY A 337 -12.72 -2.18 38.47
C GLY A 337 -11.87 -2.72 39.63
N ARG A 338 -12.03 -4.00 40.00
CA ARG A 338 -11.15 -4.65 40.99
C ARG A 338 -9.72 -4.79 40.47
N ALA A 339 -9.57 -5.35 39.26
CA ALA A 339 -8.26 -5.62 38.67
C ALA A 339 -7.44 -4.33 38.44
N VAL A 340 -8.08 -3.27 37.95
CA VAL A 340 -7.46 -1.94 37.80
C VAL A 340 -7.02 -1.39 39.15
N LEU A 341 -7.85 -1.49 40.18
CA LEU A 341 -7.49 -1.01 41.51
C LEU A 341 -6.29 -1.78 42.10
N GLU A 342 -6.27 -3.10 42.00
CA GLU A 342 -5.14 -3.92 42.45
C GLU A 342 -3.83 -3.51 41.73
N ASN A 343 -3.88 -3.30 40.43
CA ASN A 343 -2.72 -2.87 39.64
C ASN A 343 -2.27 -1.44 39.98
N ALA A 344 -3.21 -0.52 40.16
CA ALA A 344 -2.91 0.86 40.56
C ALA A 344 -2.26 0.90 41.96
N LEU A 345 -2.77 0.13 42.92
CA LEU A 345 -2.18 0.01 44.26
C LEU A 345 -0.77 -0.60 44.23
N ASN A 346 -0.51 -1.52 43.30
CA ASN A 346 0.82 -2.10 43.09
C ASN A 346 1.80 -1.19 42.35
N SER A 347 1.35 -0.02 41.87
CA SER A 347 2.16 0.92 41.08
C SER A 347 3.09 1.81 41.94
N GLY A 348 3.55 1.34 43.10
CA GLY A 348 4.55 2.00 43.93
C GLY A 348 4.05 3.20 44.76
N HIS A 349 4.81 4.30 44.79
CA HIS A 349 4.60 5.47 45.67
C HIS A 349 3.43 6.39 45.30
N ARG A 350 2.49 5.94 44.47
CA ARG A 350 1.38 6.76 43.97
C ARG A 350 0.22 6.76 44.96
N THR A 351 -0.49 7.87 45.04
CA THR A 351 -1.71 7.94 45.85
C THR A 351 -2.88 7.43 45.01
N VAL A 352 -3.60 6.43 45.53
CA VAL A 352 -4.72 5.79 44.82
C VAL A 352 -6.01 5.96 45.58
N TYR A 353 -7.03 6.49 44.91
CA TYR A 353 -8.35 6.77 45.47
C TYR A 353 -9.43 5.90 44.81
N PRO A 354 -9.96 4.88 45.51
CA PRO A 354 -11.14 4.15 45.08
C PRO A 354 -12.39 5.06 45.09
N VAL A 355 -13.18 5.03 44.01
CA VAL A 355 -14.46 5.78 43.93
C VAL A 355 -15.59 4.83 43.57
N ASN A 356 -16.57 4.73 44.48
CA ASN A 356 -17.79 3.94 44.32
C ASN A 356 -18.91 4.48 45.25
N PRO A 357 -20.08 4.88 44.71
CA PRO A 357 -21.17 5.46 45.52
C PRO A 357 -21.80 4.50 46.54
N ASN A 358 -21.59 3.19 46.40
CA ASN A 358 -22.23 2.18 47.23
C ASN A 358 -21.31 1.59 48.31
N ARG A 359 -20.11 2.16 48.52
CA ARG A 359 -19.09 1.59 49.41
C ARG A 359 -18.28 2.67 50.12
N GLU A 360 -18.04 2.46 51.42
CA GLU A 360 -17.13 3.30 52.22
C GLU A 360 -15.68 2.81 52.16
N THR A 361 -15.45 1.52 51.87
CA THR A 361 -14.11 0.95 51.70
C THR A 361 -14.07 -0.09 50.56
N VAL A 362 -12.91 -0.23 49.92
CA VAL A 362 -12.63 -1.23 48.88
C VAL A 362 -11.20 -1.76 49.05
N LEU A 363 -11.03 -3.08 49.19
CA LEU A 363 -9.73 -3.73 49.40
C LEU A 363 -8.96 -3.15 50.60
N GLY A 364 -9.68 -2.77 51.66
CA GLY A 364 -9.12 -2.15 52.87
C GLY A 364 -8.71 -0.68 52.74
N ASN A 365 -8.95 -0.04 51.59
CA ASN A 365 -8.69 1.38 51.38
C ASN A 365 -9.98 2.20 51.54
N PRO A 366 -9.93 3.44 52.07
CA PRO A 366 -11.06 4.37 52.06
C PRO A 366 -11.59 4.58 50.64
N CYS A 367 -12.91 4.63 50.49
CA CYS A 367 -13.59 4.79 49.20
C CYS A 367 -14.53 5.98 49.26
N TRP A 368 -14.53 6.79 48.21
CA TRP A 368 -15.36 7.98 48.09
C TRP A 368 -16.58 7.72 47.22
N SER A 369 -17.68 8.43 47.50
CA SER A 369 -18.91 8.34 46.72
C SER A 369 -18.77 8.97 45.33
N GLU A 370 -18.14 10.13 45.28
CA GLU A 370 -17.93 10.91 44.06
C GLU A 370 -16.47 11.39 43.95
N ILE A 371 -16.03 11.68 42.73
CA ILE A 371 -14.67 12.16 42.47
C ILE A 371 -14.38 13.52 43.13
N GLY A 372 -15.41 14.36 43.32
CA GLY A 372 -15.28 15.67 43.96
C GLY A 372 -15.04 15.60 45.47
N ASP A 373 -15.32 14.46 46.11
CA ASP A 373 -15.13 14.27 47.56
C ASP A 373 -13.70 13.85 47.92
N VAL A 374 -12.87 13.56 46.92
CA VAL A 374 -11.49 13.10 47.09
C VAL A 374 -10.63 14.24 47.68
N PRO A 375 -9.80 13.97 48.71
CA PRO A 375 -9.16 15.02 49.52
C PRO A 375 -8.01 15.79 48.85
N GLY A 376 -7.74 15.54 47.56
CA GLY A 376 -6.63 16.17 46.83
C GLY A 376 -6.80 16.15 45.31
N PRO A 377 -5.95 16.89 44.58
CA PRO A 377 -6.00 16.93 43.12
C PRO A 377 -5.70 15.56 42.51
N VAL A 378 -6.48 15.19 41.50
CA VAL A 378 -6.38 13.91 40.79
C VAL A 378 -5.76 14.15 39.42
N ASP A 379 -4.59 13.58 39.17
CA ASP A 379 -3.93 13.67 37.85
C ASP A 379 -4.64 12.78 36.82
N LEU A 380 -4.99 11.56 37.22
CA LEU A 380 -5.57 10.54 36.34
C LEU A 380 -6.80 9.87 36.97
N ALA A 381 -7.93 9.87 36.27
CA ALA A 381 -9.09 9.05 36.60
C ALA A 381 -9.25 7.86 35.63
N ILE A 382 -9.36 6.64 36.18
CA ILE A 382 -9.61 5.41 35.41
C ILE A 382 -11.07 5.00 35.60
N VAL A 383 -11.84 4.98 34.52
CA VAL A 383 -13.29 4.72 34.53
C VAL A 383 -13.58 3.29 34.07
N ALA A 384 -14.17 2.50 34.96
CA ALA A 384 -14.54 1.10 34.71
C ALA A 384 -16.03 0.84 35.09
N THR A 385 -16.93 1.72 34.65
CA THR A 385 -18.39 1.64 34.90
C THR A 385 -19.18 1.40 33.59
N PRO A 386 -20.46 0.99 33.63
CA PRO A 386 -21.24 0.79 32.40
C PRO A 386 -21.30 2.05 31.51
N ALA A 387 -21.23 1.91 30.18
CA ALA A 387 -21.13 3.01 29.21
C ALA A 387 -22.13 4.15 29.43
N ALA A 388 -23.39 3.83 29.74
CA ALA A 388 -24.45 4.82 29.97
C ALA A 388 -24.16 5.80 31.13
N THR A 389 -23.32 5.41 32.09
CA THR A 389 -22.93 6.25 33.23
C THR A 389 -21.72 7.13 32.95
N VAL A 390 -20.94 6.81 31.91
CA VAL A 390 -19.64 7.43 31.65
C VAL A 390 -19.75 8.94 31.36
N PRO A 391 -20.70 9.45 30.54
CA PRO A 391 -20.78 10.90 30.31
C PRO A 391 -20.94 11.72 31.60
N ALA A 392 -21.79 11.27 32.53
CA ALA A 392 -21.98 11.95 33.82
C ALA A 392 -20.71 11.92 34.68
N ILE A 393 -19.96 10.82 34.64
CA ILE A 393 -18.68 10.69 35.34
C ILE A 393 -17.62 11.62 34.73
N VAL A 394 -17.54 11.71 33.40
CA VAL A 394 -16.61 12.61 32.72
C VAL A 394 -16.90 14.07 33.09
N ASP A 395 -18.17 14.47 33.16
CA ASP A 395 -18.57 15.81 33.61
C ASP A 395 -18.20 16.07 35.09
N ALA A 396 -18.37 15.07 35.97
CA ALA A 396 -17.92 15.17 37.36
C ALA A 396 -16.40 15.30 37.49
N CYS A 397 -15.62 14.55 36.69
CA CYS A 397 -14.16 14.67 36.62
C CYS A 397 -13.75 16.07 36.14
N GLY A 398 -14.44 16.61 35.13
CA GLY A 398 -14.19 17.97 34.63
C GLY A 398 -14.43 19.04 35.71
N ARG A 399 -15.50 18.93 36.50
CA ARG A 399 -15.76 19.81 37.65
C ARG A 399 -14.71 19.69 38.75
N ALA A 400 -14.22 18.48 39.00
CA ALA A 400 -13.18 18.21 40.00
C ALA A 400 -11.77 18.64 39.53
N GLY A 401 -11.62 19.09 38.28
CA GLY A 401 -10.34 19.54 37.73
C GLY A 401 -9.38 18.39 37.40
N VAL A 402 -9.91 17.20 37.10
CA VAL A 402 -9.09 16.06 36.65
C VAL A 402 -8.47 16.38 35.30
N GLU A 403 -7.16 16.19 35.14
CA GLU A 403 -6.45 16.54 33.90
C GLU A 403 -6.52 15.41 32.85
N GLY A 404 -6.48 14.15 33.28
CA GLY A 404 -6.43 12.97 32.40
C GLY A 404 -7.45 11.87 32.75
N LEU A 405 -7.99 11.21 31.73
CA LEU A 405 -8.94 10.10 31.87
C LEU A 405 -8.52 8.89 31.03
N ILE A 406 -8.71 7.70 31.58
CA ILE A 406 -8.68 6.42 30.86
C ILE A 406 -10.05 5.77 30.99
N ILE A 407 -10.74 5.56 29.88
CA ILE A 407 -12.06 4.94 29.87
C ILE A 407 -11.92 3.49 29.39
N ILE A 408 -11.96 2.55 30.32
CA ILE A 408 -11.86 1.11 30.04
C ILE A 408 -13.16 0.58 29.43
N SER A 409 -14.29 1.17 29.80
CA SER A 409 -15.62 0.70 29.46
C SER A 409 -15.85 0.56 27.95
N ALA A 410 -16.46 -0.56 27.55
CA ALA A 410 -17.06 -0.77 26.24
C ALA A 410 -18.56 -0.43 26.27
N GLY A 411 -19.22 -0.42 25.11
CA GLY A 411 -20.62 -0.05 24.90
C GLY A 411 -20.82 1.25 24.12
N PHE A 412 -19.85 1.65 23.29
CA PHE A 412 -19.84 2.93 22.58
C PHE A 412 -20.09 2.71 21.07
N ARG A 413 -19.39 3.41 20.17
CA ARG A 413 -19.66 3.40 18.72
C ARG A 413 -19.67 2.00 18.11
N GLU A 414 -18.95 1.05 18.68
CA GLU A 414 -18.95 -0.37 18.28
C GLU A 414 -20.33 -1.04 18.44
N THR A 415 -21.23 -0.46 19.23
CA THR A 415 -22.62 -0.92 19.40
C THR A 415 -23.61 -0.22 18.46
N GLY A 416 -23.13 0.69 17.61
CA GLY A 416 -23.92 1.45 16.64
C GLY A 416 -24.28 2.87 17.10
N ALA A 417 -25.40 3.39 16.57
CA ALA A 417 -25.75 4.80 16.68
C ALA A 417 -25.96 5.30 18.13
N GLU A 418 -26.51 4.49 19.02
CA GLU A 418 -26.72 4.89 20.43
C GLU A 418 -25.40 5.08 21.17
N GLY A 419 -24.44 4.17 20.97
CA GLY A 419 -23.11 4.32 21.57
C GLY A 419 -22.30 5.46 20.96
N GLN A 420 -22.50 5.78 19.68
CA GLN A 420 -21.91 6.97 19.04
C GLN A 420 -22.43 8.28 19.67
N LYS A 421 -23.70 8.34 20.10
CA LYS A 421 -24.24 9.49 20.85
C LYS A 421 -23.51 9.67 22.19
N LEU A 422 -23.17 8.58 22.88
CA LEU A 422 -22.41 8.65 24.13
C LEU A 422 -21.00 9.22 23.90
N GLU A 423 -20.28 8.78 22.86
CA GLU A 423 -18.97 9.35 22.50
C GLU A 423 -19.09 10.85 22.17
N THR A 424 -20.12 11.24 21.41
CA THR A 424 -20.37 12.64 21.05
C THR A 424 -20.60 13.51 22.28
N GLU A 425 -21.33 13.01 23.28
CA GLU A 425 -21.57 13.72 24.52
C GLU A 425 -20.30 13.84 25.37
N ILE A 426 -19.48 12.79 25.45
CA ILE A 426 -18.16 12.84 26.12
C ILE A 426 -17.27 13.91 25.49
N LEU A 427 -17.23 13.99 24.15
CA LEU A 427 -16.45 15.01 23.44
C LEU A 427 -16.97 16.43 23.70
N ARG A 428 -18.30 16.61 23.77
CA ARG A 428 -18.93 17.89 24.11
C ARG A 428 -18.50 18.36 25.50
N ILE A 429 -18.50 17.45 26.48
CA ILE A 429 -18.06 17.72 27.85
C ILE A 429 -16.56 18.02 27.86
N ASN A 430 -15.75 17.22 27.17
CA ASN A 430 -14.30 17.40 27.14
C ASN A 430 -13.90 18.78 26.62
N LYS A 431 -14.59 19.28 25.60
CA LYS A 431 -14.36 20.62 25.04
C LYS A 431 -14.61 21.76 26.03
N ALA A 432 -15.43 21.55 27.06
CA ALA A 432 -15.72 22.56 28.09
C ALA A 432 -14.63 22.63 29.18
N TYR A 433 -14.04 21.49 29.53
CA TYR A 433 -13.09 21.39 30.66
C TYR A 433 -11.62 21.23 30.21
N GLY A 434 -11.36 20.77 28.98
CA GLY A 434 -10.01 20.65 28.41
C GLY A 434 -9.20 19.45 28.93
N MET A 435 -9.87 18.35 29.30
CA MET A 435 -9.21 17.13 29.77
C MET A 435 -8.63 16.32 28.60
N ARG A 436 -7.73 15.37 28.89
CA ARG A 436 -7.24 14.40 27.89
C ARG A 436 -7.80 13.01 28.15
N ILE A 437 -8.27 12.33 27.11
CA ILE A 437 -9.00 11.06 27.24
C ILE A 437 -8.37 9.96 26.38
N ILE A 438 -7.94 8.86 27.01
CA ILE A 438 -7.61 7.59 26.34
C ILE A 438 -8.84 6.66 26.41
N GLY A 439 -9.17 6.00 25.30
CA GLY A 439 -10.36 5.17 25.14
C GLY A 439 -11.49 5.91 24.41
N PRO A 440 -12.77 5.56 24.65
CA PRO A 440 -13.24 4.42 25.44
C PRO A 440 -12.85 3.05 24.86
N ASN A 441 -13.29 1.96 25.49
CA ASN A 441 -13.07 0.58 25.04
C ASN A 441 -11.58 0.23 24.85
N CYS A 442 -10.77 0.52 25.87
CA CYS A 442 -9.33 0.27 25.85
C CYS A 442 -8.87 -0.66 26.98
N LEU A 443 -7.66 -1.21 26.85
CA LEU A 443 -7.01 -1.95 27.93
C LEU A 443 -6.44 -1.03 29.03
N GLY A 444 -6.18 0.24 28.70
CA GLY A 444 -5.43 1.19 29.52
C GLY A 444 -3.95 1.29 29.10
N ILE A 445 -3.09 1.67 30.05
CA ILE A 445 -1.67 1.91 29.80
C ILE A 445 -0.75 1.19 30.82
N MET A 446 0.46 0.86 30.39
CA MET A 446 1.54 0.41 31.27
C MET A 446 2.84 1.16 30.95
N ARG A 447 3.61 1.48 31.98
CA ARG A 447 5.00 1.96 31.87
C ARG A 447 5.89 1.27 32.90
N PRO A 448 6.60 0.20 32.49
CA PRO A 448 7.49 -0.52 33.39
C PRO A 448 8.59 0.36 34.02
N SER A 449 9.11 1.35 33.29
CA SER A 449 10.19 2.23 33.75
C SER A 449 9.83 3.06 35.00
N VAL A 450 8.54 3.38 35.18
CA VAL A 450 8.03 4.12 36.35
C VAL A 450 7.09 3.27 37.20
N ASN A 451 7.09 1.94 37.01
CA ASN A 451 6.21 0.98 37.67
C ASN A 451 4.74 1.41 37.67
N LEU A 452 4.20 1.82 36.52
CA LEU A 452 2.79 2.17 36.34
C LEU A 452 2.07 1.06 35.59
N ASN A 453 1.00 0.51 36.18
CA ASN A 453 0.04 -0.34 35.47
C ASN A 453 -1.38 0.17 35.73
N ALA A 454 -1.94 0.87 34.75
CA ALA A 454 -3.31 1.40 34.74
C ALA A 454 -4.22 0.55 33.84
N THR A 455 -4.03 -0.77 33.84
CA THR A 455 -4.82 -1.74 33.08
C THR A 455 -5.51 -2.74 34.01
N PHE A 456 -6.35 -3.61 33.44
CA PHE A 456 -6.92 -4.77 34.15
C PHE A 456 -6.12 -6.08 33.92
N LEU A 457 -4.91 -6.02 33.36
CA LEU A 457 -4.11 -7.21 33.06
C LEU A 457 -3.31 -7.67 34.28
N ARG A 458 -3.18 -8.98 34.48
CA ARG A 458 -2.48 -9.56 35.63
C ARG A 458 -0.96 -9.55 35.51
N GLU A 459 -0.45 -9.63 34.29
CA GLU A 459 0.97 -9.73 34.01
C GLU A 459 1.54 -8.34 33.69
N ASN A 460 2.71 -8.05 34.27
CA ASN A 460 3.47 -6.86 33.96
C ASN A 460 4.60 -7.23 33.01
N PRO A 461 4.76 -6.53 31.87
CA PRO A 461 5.90 -6.73 31.00
C PRO A 461 7.22 -6.37 31.70
N GLU A 462 8.30 -7.03 31.29
CA GLU A 462 9.65 -6.65 31.68
C GLU A 462 9.98 -5.24 31.16
N GLY A 463 10.79 -4.50 31.93
CA GLY A 463 11.24 -3.19 31.51
C GLY A 463 12.23 -3.27 30.36
N GLY A 464 11.98 -2.49 29.30
CA GLY A 464 12.87 -2.40 28.16
C GLY A 464 12.70 -1.09 27.38
N ASN A 465 12.93 -1.15 26.08
CA ASN A 465 13.06 0.03 25.22
C ASN A 465 12.04 0.10 24.07
N ILE A 466 11.13 -0.87 23.97
CA ILE A 466 10.12 -0.93 22.91
C ILE A 466 8.82 -0.32 23.41
N ALA A 467 8.23 0.64 22.71
CA ALA A 467 6.87 1.07 22.98
C ALA A 467 5.89 0.30 22.09
N PHE A 468 4.80 -0.20 22.68
CA PHE A 468 3.73 -0.89 21.95
C PHE A 468 2.46 -0.06 21.99
N ILE A 469 1.92 0.30 20.83
CA ILE A 469 0.71 1.09 20.69
C ILE A 469 -0.27 0.32 19.81
N SER A 470 -1.52 0.20 20.27
CA SER A 470 -2.58 -0.54 19.60
C SER A 470 -3.90 0.22 19.69
N ASP A 471 -4.66 0.28 18.59
CA ASP A 471 -6.11 0.55 18.62
C ASP A 471 -6.89 -0.72 19.06
N VAL A 472 -8.22 -0.63 19.15
CA VAL A 472 -9.13 -1.64 19.71
C VAL A 472 -8.79 -3.08 19.29
N GLY A 473 -9.02 -4.06 20.19
CA GLY A 473 -9.29 -5.46 19.81
C GLY A 473 -8.52 -6.51 20.61
N SER A 474 -9.15 -7.68 20.86
CA SER A 474 -8.56 -8.82 21.58
C SER A 474 -7.21 -9.26 21.03
N PHE A 475 -6.94 -8.98 19.75
CA PHE A 475 -5.68 -9.31 19.12
C PHE A 475 -4.51 -8.45 19.62
N GLY A 476 -4.71 -7.15 19.88
CA GLY A 476 -3.69 -6.31 20.52
C GLY A 476 -3.28 -6.85 21.89
N ARG A 477 -4.25 -7.39 22.66
CA ARG A 477 -3.97 -8.13 23.90
C ARG A 477 -3.18 -9.41 23.64
N THR A 478 -3.55 -10.20 22.63
CA THR A 478 -2.83 -11.42 22.26
C THR A 478 -1.38 -11.12 21.84
N LEU A 479 -1.15 -10.04 21.08
CA LEU A 479 0.20 -9.60 20.71
C LEU A 479 1.01 -9.21 21.95
N LEU A 480 0.42 -8.46 22.87
CA LEU A 480 1.07 -8.11 24.14
C LEU A 480 1.43 -9.37 24.95
N ASP A 481 0.49 -10.31 25.10
CA ASP A 481 0.67 -11.58 25.81
C ASP A 481 1.82 -12.41 25.21
N TRP A 482 1.89 -12.46 23.88
CA TRP A 482 2.97 -13.12 23.16
C TRP A 482 4.31 -12.39 23.35
N GLY A 483 4.31 -11.05 23.31
CA GLY A 483 5.50 -10.24 23.57
C GLY A 483 6.06 -10.48 24.97
N ILE A 484 5.20 -10.53 26.00
CA ILE A 484 5.56 -10.87 27.38
C ILE A 484 6.15 -12.28 27.45
N SER A 485 5.47 -13.26 26.84
CA SER A 485 5.93 -14.66 26.82
C SER A 485 7.26 -14.86 26.08
N SER A 486 7.60 -13.94 25.16
CA SER A 486 8.85 -13.96 24.40
C SER A 486 9.94 -13.08 25.03
N HIS A 487 9.78 -12.66 26.29
CA HIS A 487 10.70 -11.80 27.04
C HIS A 487 11.05 -10.48 26.33
N ILE A 488 10.08 -9.91 25.60
CA ILE A 488 10.24 -8.59 24.99
C ILE A 488 10.12 -7.53 26.08
N GLY A 489 11.16 -6.72 26.24
CA GLY A 489 11.18 -5.62 27.20
C GLY A 489 10.48 -4.36 26.67
N PHE A 490 9.44 -3.90 27.37
CA PHE A 490 8.65 -2.74 26.99
C PHE A 490 9.02 -1.49 27.79
N SER A 491 9.11 -0.35 27.11
CA SER A 491 9.19 0.99 27.71
C SER A 491 7.82 1.53 28.06
N MET A 492 6.82 1.26 27.20
CA MET A 492 5.44 1.69 27.36
C MET A 492 4.52 0.76 26.57
N VAL A 493 3.33 0.52 27.10
CA VAL A 493 2.22 -0.15 26.41
C VAL A 493 1.01 0.76 26.48
N VAL A 494 0.40 1.07 25.33
CA VAL A 494 -0.80 1.91 25.25
C VAL A 494 -1.86 1.23 24.38
N SER A 495 -3.03 1.01 24.95
CA SER A 495 -4.24 0.68 24.20
C SER A 495 -5.09 1.94 24.06
N LEU A 496 -5.30 2.40 22.83
CA LEU A 496 -6.03 3.65 22.55
C LEU A 496 -7.55 3.46 22.58
N GLY A 497 -8.03 2.23 22.39
CA GLY A 497 -9.45 1.96 22.21
C GLY A 497 -10.01 2.73 21.02
N SER A 498 -11.19 3.32 21.18
CA SER A 498 -11.86 4.14 20.15
C SER A 498 -11.11 5.43 19.77
N ALA A 499 -10.08 5.82 20.53
CA ALA A 499 -9.25 7.00 20.28
C ALA A 499 -10.06 8.29 20.02
N ILE A 500 -11.05 8.59 20.87
CA ILE A 500 -11.94 9.75 20.62
C ILE A 500 -11.24 11.11 20.84
N ASP A 501 -10.17 11.14 21.63
CA ASP A 501 -9.37 12.35 21.90
C ASP A 501 -7.87 12.07 21.72
N VAL A 502 -7.26 11.25 22.57
CA VAL A 502 -5.85 10.87 22.42
C VAL A 502 -5.70 9.78 21.36
N ASP A 503 -4.91 10.05 20.32
CA ASP A 503 -4.68 9.13 19.20
C ASP A 503 -3.21 8.68 19.06
N PHE A 504 -2.89 7.94 17.98
CA PHE A 504 -1.53 7.50 17.70
C PHE A 504 -0.53 8.66 17.60
N GLY A 505 -0.93 9.78 16.99
CA GLY A 505 -0.07 10.96 16.80
C GLY A 505 0.34 11.57 18.14
N ASP A 506 -0.60 11.72 19.07
CA ASP A 506 -0.35 12.19 20.44
C ASP A 506 0.67 11.33 21.19
N VAL A 507 0.49 10.00 21.16
CA VAL A 507 1.35 9.09 21.91
C VAL A 507 2.77 9.04 21.30
N ILE A 508 2.87 8.99 19.97
CA ILE A 508 4.17 8.98 19.30
C ILE A 508 4.93 10.28 19.58
N GLU A 509 4.23 11.41 19.60
CA GLU A 509 4.79 12.72 19.93
C GLU A 509 5.33 12.77 21.36
N PHE A 510 4.60 12.23 22.33
CA PHE A 510 5.13 12.05 23.70
C PHE A 510 6.40 11.18 23.71
N LEU A 511 6.41 10.08 22.94
CA LEU A 511 7.54 9.14 22.88
C LEU A 511 8.76 9.70 22.14
N CYS A 512 8.60 10.75 21.32
CA CYS A 512 9.75 11.42 20.70
C CYS A 512 10.72 11.97 21.75
N ASP A 513 10.19 12.48 22.87
CA ASP A 513 10.96 13.04 23.97
C ASP A 513 11.30 12.02 25.07
N ASP A 514 10.74 10.80 25.02
CA ASP A 514 11.05 9.75 26.01
C ASP A 514 12.47 9.16 25.74
N PRO A 515 13.42 9.29 26.69
CA PRO A 515 14.75 8.70 26.54
C PRO A 515 14.74 7.16 26.61
N HIS A 516 13.74 6.56 27.26
CA HIS A 516 13.65 5.10 27.46
C HIS A 516 13.17 4.36 26.21
N THR A 517 12.33 4.99 25.40
CA THR A 517 11.82 4.39 24.16
C THR A 517 12.84 4.51 23.03
N LYS A 518 13.24 3.39 22.43
CA LYS A 518 14.18 3.31 21.30
C LYS A 518 13.53 2.81 20.02
N SER A 519 12.36 2.19 20.09
CA SER A 519 11.56 1.77 18.94
C SER A 519 10.07 1.74 19.28
N ILE A 520 9.23 1.81 18.26
CA ILE A 520 7.77 1.71 18.40
C ILE A 520 7.27 0.54 17.57
N ILE A 521 6.42 -0.29 18.17
CA ILE A 521 5.55 -1.25 17.49
C ILE A 521 4.13 -0.66 17.48
N LEU A 522 3.57 -0.53 16.29
CA LEU A 522 2.20 -0.11 16.04
C LEU A 522 1.38 -1.31 15.56
N TYR A 523 0.26 -1.54 16.21
CA TYR A 523 -0.84 -2.32 15.66
C TYR A 523 -2.00 -1.39 15.34
N MET A 524 -2.49 -1.43 14.10
CA MET A 524 -3.48 -0.49 13.60
C MET A 524 -4.56 -1.23 12.80
N GLU A 525 -5.73 -1.41 13.39
CA GLU A 525 -6.95 -1.90 12.74
C GLU A 525 -7.75 -0.75 12.11
N GLU A 526 -7.96 0.31 12.87
CA GLU A 526 -8.82 1.44 12.55
C GLU A 526 -8.10 2.51 11.73
N VAL A 527 -8.89 3.41 11.15
CA VAL A 527 -8.37 4.57 10.43
C VAL A 527 -7.91 5.63 11.44
N VAL A 528 -6.74 6.21 11.16
CA VAL A 528 -6.20 7.34 11.94
C VAL A 528 -7.15 8.54 11.88
N GLY A 529 -7.50 9.10 13.04
CA GLY A 529 -8.34 10.29 13.16
C GLY A 529 -7.69 11.54 12.56
N ASP A 530 -6.64 12.06 13.19
CA ASP A 530 -5.86 13.18 12.63
C ASP A 530 -4.62 12.67 11.87
N VAL A 531 -4.80 12.46 10.57
CA VAL A 531 -3.75 11.96 9.67
C VAL A 531 -2.53 12.90 9.62
N LYS A 532 -2.74 14.22 9.61
CA LYS A 532 -1.62 15.18 9.53
C LYS A 532 -0.79 15.14 10.79
N ARG A 533 -1.45 15.11 11.95
CA ARG A 533 -0.77 14.99 13.24
C ARG A 533 0.02 13.68 13.33
N PHE A 534 -0.60 12.56 12.96
CA PHE A 534 0.05 11.25 12.92
C PHE A 534 1.28 11.25 12.00
N VAL A 535 1.15 11.75 10.77
CA VAL A 535 2.27 11.83 9.82
C VAL A 535 3.42 12.67 10.37
N GLY A 536 3.13 13.84 10.95
CA GLY A 536 4.13 14.69 11.56
C GLY A 536 4.84 14.01 12.73
N ALA A 537 4.10 13.36 13.63
CA ALA A 537 4.65 12.64 14.79
C ALA A 537 5.52 11.44 14.36
N VAL A 538 5.03 10.61 13.44
CA VAL A 538 5.77 9.46 12.92
C VAL A 538 7.04 9.91 12.22
N ARG A 539 6.99 10.94 11.36
CA ARG A 539 8.21 11.47 10.70
C ARG A 539 9.20 12.00 11.73
N GLY A 540 8.72 12.66 12.78
CA GLY A 540 9.55 13.13 13.89
C GLY A 540 10.29 11.99 14.58
N PHE A 541 9.60 10.87 14.84
CA PHE A 541 10.18 9.71 15.51
C PHE A 541 11.06 8.84 14.59
N ALA A 542 10.56 8.49 13.41
CA ALA A 542 11.15 7.55 12.45
C ALA A 542 12.53 7.99 11.91
N ARG A 543 12.84 9.29 11.97
CA ARG A 543 14.17 9.85 11.66
C ARG A 543 15.28 9.33 12.59
N TYR A 544 14.94 8.99 13.82
CA TYR A 544 15.92 8.62 14.86
C TYR A 544 15.80 7.17 15.28
N LYS A 545 14.57 6.66 15.29
CA LYS A 545 14.19 5.43 15.96
C LYS A 545 13.20 4.66 15.08
N PRO A 546 13.30 3.34 14.94
CA PRO A 546 12.43 2.58 14.05
C PRO A 546 10.98 2.58 14.54
N VAL A 547 10.06 2.68 13.59
CA VAL A 547 8.62 2.44 13.77
C VAL A 547 8.24 1.23 12.94
N ILE A 548 7.69 0.21 13.59
CA ILE A 548 7.27 -1.05 12.98
C ILE A 548 5.75 -1.10 13.04
N LEU A 549 5.11 -1.43 11.93
CA LEU A 549 3.66 -1.42 11.82
C LEU A 549 3.13 -2.77 11.34
N LEU A 550 2.15 -3.31 12.05
CA LEU A 550 1.24 -4.32 11.52
C LEU A 550 -0.13 -3.67 11.30
N LYS A 551 -0.48 -3.50 10.02
CA LYS A 551 -1.81 -3.08 9.57
C LYS A 551 -2.45 -4.24 8.81
N PRO A 552 -3.49 -4.89 9.34
CA PRO A 552 -4.28 -5.86 8.59
C PRO A 552 -4.88 -5.22 7.32
N PRO A 553 -4.98 -5.97 6.21
CA PRO A 553 -5.58 -5.45 4.99
C PRO A 553 -7.08 -5.19 5.19
N THR A 554 -7.58 -4.10 4.64
CA THR A 554 -9.02 -3.80 4.59
C THR A 554 -9.72 -4.65 3.54
N LEU A 555 -10.84 -5.26 3.90
CA LEU A 555 -11.72 -6.00 2.99
C LEU A 555 -12.73 -5.04 2.33
N GLU A 556 -12.25 -4.09 1.52
CA GLU A 556 -13.12 -3.18 0.76
C GLU A 556 -13.01 -3.46 -0.75
N ASP A 557 -14.15 -3.61 -1.42
CA ASP A 557 -14.25 -3.77 -2.88
C ASP A 557 -14.02 -2.41 -3.59
N GLY A 558 -12.76 -1.95 -3.64
CA GLY A 558 -12.38 -0.62 -4.13
C GLY A 558 -12.53 -0.39 -5.65
N ALA A 559 -12.86 -1.42 -6.44
CA ALA A 559 -12.78 -1.33 -7.89
C ALA A 559 -14.04 -0.76 -8.60
N SER A 560 -15.23 -0.78 -7.98
CA SER A 560 -16.49 -0.68 -8.75
C SER A 560 -16.96 0.73 -9.13
N THR A 561 -16.29 1.81 -8.70
CA THR A 561 -16.79 3.20 -8.87
C THR A 561 -15.80 4.19 -9.52
N ALA A 562 -14.60 3.78 -9.91
CA ALA A 562 -13.60 4.68 -10.48
C ALA A 562 -13.92 5.14 -11.92
N LEU A 563 -13.68 6.42 -12.23
CA LEU A 563 -13.92 7.03 -13.56
C LEU A 563 -12.62 7.26 -14.37
N THR A 564 -11.48 6.89 -13.77
CA THR A 564 -10.12 6.98 -14.32
C THR A 564 -9.37 5.67 -14.04
N HIS A 565 -8.33 5.36 -14.82
CA HIS A 565 -7.48 4.18 -14.60
C HIS A 565 -6.72 4.30 -13.28
N THR A 566 -6.22 5.51 -12.95
CA THR A 566 -5.58 5.74 -11.65
C THR A 566 -6.57 5.58 -10.49
N GLY A 567 -7.82 6.02 -10.67
CA GLY A 567 -8.92 5.81 -9.73
C GLY A 567 -9.09 4.34 -9.33
N ALA A 568 -9.02 3.45 -10.33
CA ALA A 568 -9.18 2.00 -10.17
C ALA A 568 -7.94 1.33 -9.55
N MET A 569 -6.73 1.77 -9.92
CA MET A 569 -5.47 1.16 -9.48
C MET A 569 -4.95 1.65 -8.13
N ALA A 570 -5.26 2.89 -7.75
CA ALA A 570 -4.85 3.48 -6.47
C ALA A 570 -5.79 2.99 -5.35
N GLU A 571 -5.67 1.69 -5.06
CA GLU A 571 -6.35 1.01 -3.96
C GLU A 571 -5.80 1.46 -2.60
N PRO A 572 -6.62 1.45 -1.52
CA PRO A 572 -6.20 1.90 -0.19
C PRO A 572 -4.90 1.26 0.30
N GLU A 573 -4.72 -0.04 0.05
CA GLU A 573 -3.54 -0.80 0.51
C GLU A 573 -2.23 -0.29 -0.14
N LYS A 574 -2.27 0.10 -1.41
CA LYS A 574 -1.12 0.68 -2.12
C LYS A 574 -0.80 2.09 -1.62
N VAL A 575 -1.84 2.86 -1.27
CA VAL A 575 -1.68 4.20 -0.67
C VAL A 575 -1.04 4.10 0.71
N TYR A 576 -1.48 3.16 1.56
CA TYR A 576 -0.84 2.88 2.85
C TYR A 576 0.62 2.49 2.69
N ASP A 577 0.95 1.57 1.77
CA ASP A 577 2.33 1.15 1.54
C ASP A 577 3.22 2.33 1.08
N ALA A 578 2.70 3.19 0.20
CA ALA A 578 3.39 4.39 -0.25
C ALA A 578 3.61 5.39 0.90
N LEU A 579 2.59 5.60 1.74
CA LEU A 579 2.65 6.47 2.91
C LEU A 579 3.68 5.97 3.91
N PHE A 580 3.57 4.74 4.41
CA PHE A 580 4.47 4.24 5.45
C PHE A 580 5.92 4.23 5.01
N ARG A 581 6.18 3.90 3.74
CA ARG A 581 7.52 4.04 3.15
C ARG A 581 8.01 5.48 3.16
N ARG A 582 7.14 6.43 2.80
CA ARG A 582 7.43 7.88 2.82
C ARG A 582 7.70 8.42 4.24
N LEU A 583 7.08 7.82 5.25
CA LEU A 583 7.27 8.18 6.67
C LEU A 583 8.47 7.49 7.31
N GLY A 584 9.07 6.51 6.65
CA GLY A 584 10.15 5.68 7.17
C GLY A 584 9.72 4.51 8.06
N VAL A 585 8.43 4.19 8.06
CA VAL A 585 7.83 3.08 8.82
C VAL A 585 8.10 1.75 8.10
N VAL A 586 8.44 0.72 8.86
CA VAL A 586 8.59 -0.65 8.36
C VAL A 586 7.28 -1.40 8.58
N ARG A 587 6.55 -1.65 7.50
CA ARG A 587 5.30 -2.42 7.54
C ARG A 587 5.60 -3.92 7.45
N VAL A 588 5.25 -4.66 8.50
CA VAL A 588 5.31 -6.13 8.52
C VAL A 588 3.97 -6.73 8.11
N ARG A 589 4.00 -7.97 7.63
CA ARG A 589 2.80 -8.68 7.14
C ARG A 589 2.27 -9.75 8.10
N GLU A 590 3.10 -10.20 9.03
CA GLU A 590 2.78 -11.26 9.99
C GLU A 590 2.98 -10.75 11.43
N ALA A 591 2.18 -11.27 12.36
CA ALA A 591 2.26 -10.90 13.78
C ALA A 591 3.62 -11.23 14.41
N GLN A 592 4.18 -12.41 14.09
CA GLN A 592 5.49 -12.81 14.59
C GLN A 592 6.61 -11.89 14.13
N ASP A 593 6.44 -11.31 12.94
CA ASP A 593 7.44 -10.42 12.34
C ASP A 593 7.53 -9.07 13.08
N LEU A 594 6.52 -8.65 13.86
CA LEU A 594 6.56 -7.44 14.68
C LEU A 594 7.75 -7.48 15.66
N PHE A 595 7.84 -8.56 16.42
CA PHE A 595 8.86 -8.72 17.46
C PHE A 595 10.23 -9.08 16.85
N ASN A 596 10.24 -9.88 15.79
CA ASN A 596 11.45 -10.18 15.03
C ASN A 596 12.09 -8.89 14.49
N ALA A 597 11.30 -8.01 13.87
CA ALA A 597 11.79 -6.72 13.38
C ALA A 597 12.23 -5.81 14.54
N ALA A 598 11.47 -5.74 15.64
CA ALA A 598 11.79 -4.87 16.77
C ALA A 598 13.16 -5.19 17.41
N GLY A 599 13.52 -6.47 17.48
CA GLY A 599 14.83 -6.89 17.99
C GLY A 599 16.01 -6.48 17.10
N VAL A 600 15.82 -6.36 15.77
CA VAL A 600 16.92 -6.15 14.83
C VAL A 600 17.03 -4.74 14.27
N LEU A 601 15.93 -3.97 14.18
CA LEU A 601 15.96 -2.64 13.56
C LEU A 601 16.74 -1.60 14.38
N TYR A 602 16.89 -1.82 15.68
CA TYR A 602 17.77 -1.01 16.54
C TYR A 602 19.21 -1.55 16.59
N SER A 603 19.54 -2.58 15.81
CA SER A 603 20.89 -3.14 15.79
C SER A 603 21.92 -2.12 15.29
N ARG A 604 23.12 -2.17 15.87
CA ARG A 604 24.28 -1.40 15.42
C ARG A 604 24.74 -1.84 14.03
N ASN A 605 24.63 -3.13 13.73
CA ASN A 605 25.11 -3.74 12.50
C ASN A 605 23.96 -3.79 11.48
N ARG A 606 23.76 -2.71 10.74
CA ARG A 606 22.72 -2.62 9.70
C ARG A 606 23.28 -3.04 8.33
N PRO A 607 22.48 -3.72 7.49
CA PRO A 607 22.92 -4.11 6.16
C PRO A 607 23.09 -2.89 5.28
N ARG A 608 24.17 -2.86 4.50
CA ARG A 608 24.41 -1.81 3.47
C ARG A 608 23.59 -2.01 2.20
N GLY A 609 22.87 -3.13 2.08
CA GLY A 609 22.14 -3.49 0.89
C GLY A 609 21.48 -4.86 1.01
N PRO A 610 20.76 -5.30 -0.03
CA PRO A 610 19.94 -6.51 0.02
C PRO A 610 20.70 -7.81 -0.30
N ARG A 611 22.05 -7.77 -0.37
CA ARG A 611 22.87 -8.93 -0.78
C ARG A 611 23.20 -9.83 0.41
N LEU A 612 22.42 -10.88 0.59
CA LEU A 612 22.59 -11.84 1.69
C LEU A 612 23.42 -13.05 1.26
N ALA A 613 24.46 -13.38 2.02
CA ALA A 613 25.11 -14.70 1.98
C ALA A 613 24.37 -15.66 2.91
N ILE A 614 24.08 -16.89 2.46
CA ILE A 614 23.40 -17.91 3.25
C ILE A 614 24.36 -19.09 3.40
N MET A 615 24.66 -19.51 4.63
CA MET A 615 25.45 -20.72 4.90
C MET A 615 24.64 -21.73 5.70
N THR A 616 24.80 -23.02 5.40
CA THR A 616 23.98 -24.08 6.02
C THR A 616 24.65 -25.45 5.98
N ASN A 617 24.46 -26.28 7.03
CA ASN A 617 24.74 -27.72 6.98
C ASN A 617 23.62 -28.55 6.34
N ALA A 618 22.48 -27.93 5.98
CA ALA A 618 21.32 -28.58 5.37
C ALA A 618 20.90 -27.87 4.06
N ASN A 619 21.23 -28.46 2.91
CA ASN A 619 21.03 -27.84 1.59
C ASN A 619 19.56 -27.46 1.31
N GLY A 620 18.61 -28.34 1.65
CA GLY A 620 17.18 -28.08 1.41
C GLY A 620 16.67 -26.80 2.09
N ILE A 621 17.08 -26.58 3.33
CA ILE A 621 16.74 -25.36 4.09
C ILE A 621 17.40 -24.13 3.47
N GLY A 622 18.66 -24.25 3.02
CA GLY A 622 19.32 -23.17 2.30
C GLY A 622 18.57 -22.73 1.05
N ILE A 623 18.02 -23.69 0.28
CA ILE A 623 17.21 -23.40 -0.91
C ILE A 623 15.91 -22.69 -0.54
N ILE A 624 15.23 -23.11 0.54
CA ILE A 624 14.03 -22.44 1.06
C ILE A 624 14.35 -20.99 1.43
N ALA A 625 15.42 -20.77 2.19
CA ALA A 625 15.88 -19.44 2.58
C ALA A 625 16.21 -18.56 1.34
N ALA A 626 16.91 -19.12 0.36
CA ALA A 626 17.23 -18.43 -0.88
C ALA A 626 15.98 -18.08 -1.71
N LYS A 627 14.98 -18.97 -1.76
CA LYS A 627 13.70 -18.70 -2.42
C LYS A 627 12.94 -17.59 -1.70
N GLN A 628 12.84 -17.66 -0.38
CA GLN A 628 12.21 -16.61 0.44
C GLN A 628 12.88 -15.25 0.24
N LEU A 629 14.22 -15.24 0.14
CA LEU A 629 15.00 -14.01 -0.08
C LEU A 629 14.59 -13.35 -1.40
N LEU A 630 14.51 -14.14 -2.48
CA LEU A 630 14.11 -13.63 -3.80
C LEU A 630 12.64 -13.15 -3.82
N LEU A 631 11.72 -13.89 -3.19
CA LEU A 631 10.31 -13.50 -3.10
C LEU A 631 10.11 -12.21 -2.31
N SER A 632 10.96 -11.98 -1.31
CA SER A 632 10.92 -10.78 -0.46
C SER A 632 11.66 -9.57 -1.07
N GLY A 633 12.16 -9.68 -2.31
CA GLY A 633 12.88 -8.62 -3.01
C GLY A 633 14.38 -8.51 -2.68
N GLY A 634 14.91 -9.44 -1.89
CA GLY A 634 16.34 -9.57 -1.62
C GLY A 634 17.13 -10.15 -2.79
N THR A 635 18.46 -10.06 -2.71
CA THR A 635 19.36 -10.62 -3.73
C THR A 635 20.37 -11.55 -3.07
N ARG A 636 20.67 -12.68 -3.71
CA ARG A 636 21.77 -13.54 -3.24
C ARG A 636 23.10 -12.84 -3.49
N ALA A 637 23.95 -12.76 -2.47
CA ALA A 637 25.30 -12.25 -2.66
C ALA A 637 26.06 -13.09 -3.71
N CYS A 638 26.71 -12.41 -4.65
CA CYS A 638 27.62 -13.02 -5.61
C CYS A 638 29.02 -12.99 -5.02
N LEU A 639 29.49 -14.14 -4.55
CA LEU A 639 30.78 -14.26 -3.87
C LEU A 639 31.93 -13.90 -4.80
N SER A 640 32.94 -13.20 -4.27
CA SER A 640 34.14 -12.86 -5.04
C SER A 640 34.99 -14.09 -5.36
N GLU A 641 35.80 -14.02 -6.42
CA GLU A 641 36.74 -15.10 -6.76
C GLU A 641 37.72 -15.41 -5.61
N GLN A 642 38.10 -14.41 -4.81
CA GLN A 642 38.92 -14.62 -3.61
C GLN A 642 38.16 -15.46 -2.58
N THR A 643 36.93 -15.08 -2.24
CA THR A 643 36.07 -15.80 -1.31
C THR A 643 35.83 -17.24 -1.75
N LEU A 644 35.59 -17.47 -3.05
CA LEU A 644 35.42 -18.81 -3.59
C LEU A 644 36.66 -19.67 -3.38
N ARG A 645 37.87 -19.13 -3.62
CA ARG A 645 39.14 -19.85 -3.37
C ARG A 645 39.35 -20.19 -1.90
N GLU A 646 39.06 -19.26 -1.00
CA GLU A 646 39.20 -19.49 0.45
C GLU A 646 38.19 -20.54 0.94
N LEU A 647 36.96 -20.54 0.41
CA LEU A 647 35.96 -21.56 0.70
C LEU A 647 36.28 -22.92 0.08
N ASP A 648 36.89 -22.98 -1.10
CA ASP A 648 37.34 -24.24 -1.73
C ASP A 648 38.40 -24.96 -0.87
N ALA A 649 39.25 -24.22 -0.16
CA ALA A 649 40.23 -24.80 0.75
C ALA A 649 39.57 -25.35 2.04
N LEU A 650 38.39 -24.84 2.39
CA LEU A 650 37.67 -25.18 3.62
C LEU A 650 36.61 -26.28 3.43
N ILE A 651 35.94 -26.30 2.28
CA ILE A 651 34.82 -27.18 1.96
C ILE A 651 35.28 -28.24 0.97
N LEU A 652 34.90 -29.50 1.19
CA LEU A 652 35.25 -30.59 0.27
C LEU A 652 34.79 -30.28 -1.18
N PRO A 653 35.45 -30.84 -2.21
CA PRO A 653 35.20 -30.50 -3.63
C PRO A 653 33.77 -30.73 -4.15
N CYS A 654 32.87 -31.30 -3.35
CA CYS A 654 31.48 -31.55 -3.70
C CYS A 654 30.54 -30.35 -3.54
N TRP A 655 31.01 -29.20 -3.05
CA TRP A 655 30.19 -27.99 -2.96
C TRP A 655 30.09 -27.26 -4.31
N ASN A 656 28.94 -26.62 -4.56
CA ASN A 656 28.56 -26.12 -5.89
C ASN A 656 29.05 -24.70 -6.23
N ARG A 657 29.95 -24.12 -5.41
CA ARG A 657 30.49 -22.74 -5.53
C ARG A 657 29.40 -21.67 -5.71
N ARG A 658 28.25 -21.86 -5.07
CA ARG A 658 27.09 -20.95 -5.16
C ARG A 658 26.64 -20.52 -3.77
N ASN A 659 25.76 -19.53 -3.76
CA ASN A 659 24.99 -19.11 -2.60
C ASN A 659 23.56 -19.69 -2.75
N PRO A 660 23.08 -20.54 -1.83
CA PRO A 660 23.62 -20.87 -0.49
C PRO A 660 24.91 -21.71 -0.46
N ILE A 661 25.75 -21.44 0.53
CA ILE A 661 26.99 -22.14 0.85
C ILE A 661 26.67 -23.36 1.70
N HIS A 662 26.82 -24.56 1.13
CA HIS A 662 26.55 -25.81 1.81
C HIS A 662 27.80 -26.36 2.50
N LEU A 663 27.83 -26.36 3.84
CA LEU A 663 28.98 -26.78 4.66
C LEU A 663 29.08 -28.29 4.88
N LEU A 664 28.14 -29.06 4.30
CA LEU A 664 27.94 -30.50 4.47
C LEU A 664 27.42 -30.88 5.86
N ARG A 665 26.91 -32.11 5.99
CA ARG A 665 26.29 -32.60 7.24
C ARG A 665 27.27 -32.76 8.40
N ASN A 666 28.55 -32.96 8.10
CA ASN A 666 29.63 -33.12 9.08
C ASN A 666 30.38 -31.81 9.37
N ALA A 667 29.76 -30.66 9.12
CA ALA A 667 30.34 -29.36 9.47
C ALA A 667 30.49 -29.26 10.98
N ASP A 668 31.74 -29.09 11.44
CA ASP A 668 32.07 -28.81 12.83
C ASP A 668 32.00 -27.30 13.13
N THR A 669 32.12 -26.95 14.41
CA THR A 669 32.10 -25.55 14.86
C THR A 669 33.16 -24.69 14.16
N ASN A 670 34.36 -25.24 13.94
CA ASN A 670 35.46 -24.54 13.29
C ASN A 670 35.15 -24.21 11.82
N ARG A 671 34.55 -25.16 11.07
CA ARG A 671 34.17 -24.93 9.67
C ARG A 671 33.12 -23.83 9.55
N TYR A 672 32.13 -23.80 10.44
CA TYR A 672 31.15 -22.70 10.48
C TYR A 672 31.81 -21.35 10.74
N ALA A 673 32.67 -21.27 11.76
CA ALA A 673 33.34 -20.02 12.12
C ALA A 673 34.24 -19.49 11.00
N ALA A 674 35.05 -20.37 10.40
CA ALA A 674 35.92 -20.02 9.29
C ALA A 674 35.12 -19.56 8.06
N ALA A 675 34.07 -20.29 7.67
CA ALA A 675 33.21 -19.89 6.56
C ALA A 675 32.52 -18.55 6.82
N ALA A 676 32.06 -18.31 8.05
CA ALA A 676 31.45 -17.04 8.45
C ALA A 676 32.42 -15.87 8.32
N GLU A 677 33.65 -16.02 8.85
CA GLU A 677 34.69 -14.99 8.77
C GLU A 677 35.07 -14.65 7.33
N ILE A 678 35.20 -15.66 6.47
CA ILE A 678 35.48 -15.47 5.03
C ILE A 678 34.34 -14.67 4.37
N CYS A 679 33.08 -15.10 4.57
CA CYS A 679 31.91 -14.44 3.95
C CYS A 679 31.72 -13.01 4.44
N LEU A 680 31.93 -12.75 5.74
CA LEU A 680 31.76 -11.42 6.32
C LEU A 680 32.84 -10.43 5.84
N LYS A 681 34.01 -10.90 5.40
CA LYS A 681 35.06 -10.06 4.79
C LYS A 681 34.77 -9.69 3.33
N ASP A 682 33.94 -10.45 2.62
CA ASP A 682 33.68 -10.23 1.20
C ASP A 682 32.92 -8.92 0.92
N PRO A 683 33.44 -7.96 0.14
CA PRO A 683 32.75 -6.70 -0.17
C PRO A 683 31.44 -6.87 -0.96
N ALA A 684 31.21 -8.03 -1.58
CA ALA A 684 29.97 -8.36 -2.29
C ALA A 684 28.85 -8.87 -1.36
N VAL A 685 29.14 -9.07 -0.07
CA VAL A 685 28.20 -9.54 0.95
C VAL A 685 27.82 -8.38 1.88
N ASP A 686 26.52 -8.07 1.96
CA ASP A 686 25.98 -7.03 2.84
C ASP A 686 25.52 -7.58 4.21
N GLY A 687 25.31 -8.90 4.31
CA GLY A 687 25.00 -9.61 5.55
C GLY A 687 25.11 -11.12 5.39
N LEU A 688 25.13 -11.85 6.51
CA LEU A 688 25.26 -13.31 6.55
C LEU A 688 24.10 -13.93 7.34
N LEU A 689 23.50 -14.98 6.78
CA LEU A 689 22.57 -15.87 7.46
C LEU A 689 23.24 -17.22 7.72
N ALA A 690 23.46 -17.54 9.00
CA ALA A 690 23.92 -18.84 9.47
C ALA A 690 22.73 -19.75 9.78
N ILE A 691 22.58 -20.85 9.05
CA ILE A 691 21.53 -21.83 9.31
C ILE A 691 22.15 -23.07 9.90
N TYR A 692 21.64 -23.51 11.05
CA TYR A 692 22.08 -24.72 11.73
C TYR A 692 20.88 -25.64 11.99
N THR A 693 21.03 -26.89 11.59
CA THR A 693 20.20 -28.01 12.03
C THR A 693 21.05 -28.96 12.90
N PRO A 694 20.52 -29.49 14.02
CA PRO A 694 21.25 -30.41 14.88
C PRO A 694 21.88 -31.57 14.12
N GLN A 695 23.17 -31.81 14.36
CA GLN A 695 23.93 -32.97 13.90
C GLN A 695 25.04 -33.27 14.93
N ASP A 696 25.53 -34.50 14.99
CA ASP A 696 26.50 -34.95 16.01
C ASP A 696 27.88 -34.27 15.96
N PHE A 697 28.17 -33.42 14.98
CA PHE A 697 29.50 -32.86 14.70
C PHE A 697 29.72 -31.41 15.18
N ALA A 698 28.65 -30.71 15.56
CA ALA A 698 28.73 -29.35 16.11
C ALA A 698 27.66 -29.19 17.18
N LEU A 699 28.06 -28.94 18.42
CA LEU A 699 27.13 -28.70 19.52
C LEU A 699 26.52 -27.30 19.39
N SER A 700 25.21 -27.20 19.58
CA SER A 700 24.44 -25.95 19.41
C SER A 700 25.01 -24.78 20.21
N GLU A 701 25.37 -25.00 21.49
CA GLU A 701 25.88 -23.94 22.38
C GLU A 701 27.30 -23.50 22.03
N GLU A 702 28.19 -24.45 21.69
CA GLU A 702 29.56 -24.16 21.29
C GLU A 702 29.61 -23.38 19.97
N LEU A 703 28.77 -23.78 19.01
CA LEU A 703 28.64 -23.08 17.74
C LEU A 703 28.07 -21.67 17.94
N ALA A 704 27.04 -21.51 18.79
CA ALA A 704 26.49 -20.22 19.15
C ALA A 704 27.55 -19.29 19.75
N ALA A 705 28.30 -19.75 20.77
CA ALA A 705 29.38 -18.98 21.41
C ALA A 705 30.45 -18.53 20.41
N THR A 706 30.79 -19.40 19.46
CA THR A 706 31.78 -19.10 18.43
C THR A 706 31.29 -18.03 17.45
N LEU A 707 30.05 -18.15 16.96
CA LEU A 707 29.47 -17.16 16.05
C LEU A 707 29.23 -15.79 16.71
N ILE A 708 28.90 -15.76 18.00
CA ILE A 708 28.84 -14.51 18.78
C ILE A 708 30.19 -13.79 18.74
N THR A 709 31.28 -14.54 18.92
CA THR A 709 32.64 -13.99 18.86
C THR A 709 32.97 -13.47 17.45
N THR A 710 32.56 -14.19 16.40
CA THR A 710 32.74 -13.75 15.00
C THR A 710 31.94 -12.48 14.69
N ALA A 711 30.70 -12.38 15.17
CA ALA A 711 29.85 -11.21 14.96
C ALA A 711 30.44 -9.93 15.58
N GLY A 712 31.10 -10.04 16.73
CA GLY A 712 31.77 -8.90 17.39
C GLY A 712 32.96 -8.31 16.62
N LYS A 713 33.48 -9.00 15.59
CA LYS A 713 34.62 -8.54 14.78
C LYS A 713 34.22 -7.79 13.51
N THR A 714 32.93 -7.61 13.23
CA THR A 714 32.43 -7.05 11.98
C THR A 714 31.28 -6.07 12.21
N ASP A 715 31.13 -5.11 11.29
CA ASP A 715 30.00 -4.18 11.25
C ASP A 715 28.83 -4.72 10.41
N LYS A 716 29.00 -5.87 9.73
CA LYS A 716 27.93 -6.49 8.94
C LYS A 716 26.99 -7.30 9.83
N PRO A 717 25.67 -7.30 9.53
CA PRO A 717 24.71 -8.13 10.28
C PRO A 717 24.98 -9.63 10.08
N LEU A 718 25.04 -10.35 11.21
CA LEU A 718 24.97 -11.81 11.26
C LEU A 718 23.62 -12.21 11.87
N LEU A 719 22.79 -12.89 11.08
CA LEU A 719 21.54 -13.48 11.54
C LEU A 719 21.71 -15.00 11.61
N THR A 720 21.01 -15.65 12.54
CA THR A 720 21.11 -17.09 12.73
C THR A 720 19.73 -17.76 12.73
N ALA A 721 19.62 -18.95 12.14
CA ALA A 721 18.42 -19.78 12.15
C ALA A 721 18.76 -21.16 12.73
N TRP A 722 18.43 -21.34 14.00
CA TRP A 722 18.70 -22.57 14.75
C TRP A 722 17.42 -23.41 14.71
N MET A 723 17.37 -24.32 13.74
CA MET A 723 16.17 -25.07 13.41
C MET A 723 16.12 -26.38 14.19
N GLY A 724 15.22 -26.45 15.16
CA GLY A 724 15.05 -27.58 16.06
C GLY A 724 14.24 -27.18 17.30
N GLY A 725 13.96 -28.16 18.16
CA GLY A 725 13.30 -27.96 19.45
C GLY A 725 14.29 -27.79 20.60
N ARG A 726 14.16 -28.66 21.62
CA ARG A 726 14.93 -28.57 22.88
C ARG A 726 16.45 -28.48 22.72
N GLU A 727 17.03 -29.21 21.77
CA GLU A 727 18.49 -29.30 21.58
C GLU A 727 19.12 -27.97 21.16
N VAL A 728 18.39 -27.13 20.43
CA VAL A 728 18.91 -25.86 19.91
C VAL A 728 18.51 -24.65 20.74
N GLN A 729 17.52 -24.81 21.64
CA GLN A 729 16.94 -23.71 22.40
C GLN A 729 18.01 -22.93 23.18
N ARG A 730 18.88 -23.62 23.91
CA ARG A 730 19.92 -22.97 24.72
C ARG A 730 20.91 -22.17 23.87
N GLY A 731 21.22 -22.65 22.66
CA GLY A 731 22.05 -21.92 21.70
C GLY A 731 21.36 -20.67 21.17
N ARG A 732 20.03 -20.71 20.94
CA ARG A 732 19.23 -19.52 20.57
C ARG A 732 19.22 -18.50 21.71
N ASP A 733 18.93 -18.93 22.93
CA ASP A 733 18.88 -18.05 24.10
C ASP A 733 20.22 -17.33 24.31
N LEU A 734 21.33 -18.07 24.24
CA LEU A 734 22.69 -17.52 24.37
C LEU A 734 22.99 -16.43 23.32
N MET A 735 22.54 -16.63 22.08
CA MET A 735 22.69 -15.63 21.01
C MET A 735 21.84 -14.39 21.28
N MET A 736 20.58 -14.56 21.67
CA MET A 736 19.68 -13.45 22.00
C MET A 736 20.20 -12.63 23.19
N GLU A 737 20.68 -13.29 24.25
CA GLU A 737 21.32 -12.66 25.42
C GLU A 737 22.52 -11.77 25.03
N LYS A 738 23.21 -12.09 23.92
CA LYS A 738 24.36 -11.33 23.39
C LYS A 738 24.01 -10.41 22.23
N GLY A 739 22.72 -10.23 21.92
CA GLY A 739 22.24 -9.34 20.88
C GLY A 739 22.44 -9.85 19.44
N ILE A 740 22.66 -11.16 19.27
CA ILE A 740 22.70 -11.81 17.95
C ILE A 740 21.31 -12.37 17.63
N PRO A 741 20.65 -11.92 16.54
CA PRO A 741 19.30 -12.36 16.21
C PRO A 741 19.27 -13.85 15.83
N ALA A 742 18.52 -14.64 16.60
CA ALA A 742 18.39 -16.08 16.42
C ALA A 742 16.93 -16.49 16.20
N TYR A 743 16.65 -17.18 15.10
CA TYR A 743 15.29 -17.54 14.66
C TYR A 743 15.08 -19.05 14.63
N GLU A 744 13.81 -19.46 14.73
CA GLU A 744 13.42 -20.87 14.64
C GLU A 744 13.35 -21.38 13.20
N THR A 745 13.12 -20.49 12.24
CA THR A 745 13.00 -20.80 10.82
C THR A 745 13.91 -19.91 9.99
N ALA A 746 14.36 -20.43 8.84
CA ALA A 746 15.21 -19.67 7.94
C ALA A 746 14.43 -18.54 7.25
N GLU A 747 13.13 -18.75 7.01
CA GLU A 747 12.23 -17.78 6.40
C GLU A 747 12.05 -16.54 7.28
N ALA A 748 11.85 -16.73 8.59
CA ALA A 748 11.76 -15.62 9.54
C ALA A 748 13.06 -14.81 9.59
N ALA A 749 14.22 -15.48 9.59
CA ALA A 749 15.51 -14.82 9.53
C ALA A 749 15.71 -14.00 8.25
N VAL A 750 15.30 -14.56 7.11
CA VAL A 750 15.33 -13.85 5.82
C VAL A 750 14.40 -12.63 5.83
N ARG A 751 13.16 -12.77 6.32
CA ARG A 751 12.23 -11.63 6.41
C ARG A 751 12.77 -10.53 7.31
N ALA A 752 13.32 -10.89 8.48
CA ALA A 752 13.96 -9.94 9.38
C ALA A 752 15.11 -9.18 8.69
N TYR A 753 15.97 -9.87 7.94
CA TYR A 753 17.02 -9.22 7.15
C TYR A 753 16.43 -8.23 6.12
N ILE A 754 15.36 -8.62 5.43
CA ILE A 754 14.69 -7.74 4.47
C ILE A 754 14.09 -6.50 5.15
N TYR A 755 13.46 -6.65 6.32
CA TYR A 755 12.99 -5.50 7.09
C TYR A 755 14.13 -4.55 7.48
N MET A 756 15.32 -5.08 7.84
CA MET A 756 16.50 -4.24 8.08
C MET A 756 16.92 -3.46 6.82
N THR A 757 16.92 -4.10 5.65
CA THR A 757 17.28 -3.44 4.38
C THR A 757 16.25 -2.39 3.97
N GLN A 758 14.96 -2.66 4.21
CA GLN A 758 13.87 -1.71 3.97
C GLN A 758 13.99 -0.51 4.90
N TYR A 759 14.30 -0.74 6.18
CA TYR A 759 14.53 0.33 7.15
C TYR A 759 15.69 1.24 6.74
N GLU A 760 16.84 0.68 6.36
CA GLU A 760 17.99 1.49 5.93
C GLU A 760 17.64 2.29 4.67
N ARG A 761 16.98 1.67 3.68
CA ARG A 761 16.52 2.37 2.48
C ARG A 761 15.51 3.48 2.80
N ASN A 762 14.61 3.26 3.75
CA ASN A 762 13.65 4.23 4.21
C ASN A 762 14.33 5.43 4.91
N LEU A 763 15.35 5.17 5.73
CA LEU A 763 16.17 6.21 6.35
C LEU A 763 16.96 7.00 5.32
N GLU A 764 17.56 6.33 4.32
CA GLU A 764 18.20 7.00 3.19
C GLU A 764 17.21 7.97 2.52
N LEU A 765 15.98 7.54 2.23
CA LEU A 765 14.95 8.41 1.62
C LEU A 765 14.52 9.58 2.50
N LEU A 766 14.56 9.43 3.82
CA LEU A 766 14.25 10.51 4.77
C LEU A 766 15.39 11.53 4.89
N HIS A 767 16.63 11.10 4.64
CA HIS A 767 17.85 11.90 4.79
C HIS A 767 18.44 12.38 3.46
N GLU A 768 17.98 11.85 2.33
CA GLU A 768 18.54 12.16 1.01
C GLU A 768 18.26 13.61 0.66
N THR A 769 19.34 14.40 0.62
CA THR A 769 19.36 15.76 0.09
C THR A 769 19.14 15.73 -1.43
N PRO A 770 18.00 16.22 -1.96
CA PRO A 770 17.74 16.21 -3.39
C PRO A 770 18.71 17.10 -4.16
N ALA A 771 18.86 16.87 -5.46
CA ALA A 771 19.58 17.83 -6.31
C ALA A 771 18.76 19.12 -6.46
N GLU A 772 19.43 20.28 -6.42
CA GLU A 772 18.77 21.56 -6.64
C GLU A 772 18.25 21.64 -8.10
N LEU A 773 16.93 21.64 -8.26
CA LEU A 773 16.30 22.02 -9.52
C LEU A 773 16.15 23.55 -9.55
N PRO A 774 16.42 24.21 -10.68
CA PRO A 774 16.10 25.62 -10.83
C PRO A 774 14.62 25.83 -10.47
N LEU A 775 14.37 26.72 -9.52
CA LEU A 775 13.04 27.28 -9.34
C LEU A 775 12.75 28.10 -10.60
N ASP A 776 12.28 27.46 -11.66
CA ASP A 776 11.46 28.21 -12.59
C ASP A 776 10.27 28.74 -11.77
N GLU A 777 10.05 30.06 -11.84
CA GLU A 777 8.93 30.74 -11.20
C GLU A 777 7.68 29.89 -11.39
N ALA A 778 6.89 29.72 -10.32
CA ALA A 778 5.66 28.96 -10.42
C ALA A 778 4.85 29.53 -11.60
N PRO A 779 4.48 28.71 -12.59
CA PRO A 779 3.87 29.24 -13.79
C PRO A 779 2.57 29.96 -13.41
N PRO A 780 2.21 31.09 -14.04
CA PRO A 780 1.05 31.88 -13.66
C PRO A 780 -0.24 31.04 -13.64
N LYS A 781 -0.87 30.90 -12.47
CA LYS A 781 -1.99 29.95 -12.27
C LYS A 781 -3.38 30.56 -12.45
N ASN A 782 -3.45 31.90 -12.52
CA ASN A 782 -4.72 32.63 -12.48
C ASN A 782 -5.68 32.26 -13.62
N HIS A 783 -5.15 32.00 -14.82
CA HIS A 783 -5.96 31.61 -15.98
C HIS A 783 -6.54 30.19 -15.81
N LEU A 784 -5.78 29.25 -15.23
CA LEU A 784 -6.25 27.90 -14.92
C LEU A 784 -7.30 27.92 -13.80
N LYS A 785 -7.09 28.72 -12.76
CA LYS A 785 -8.10 28.91 -11.70
C LYS A 785 -9.39 29.53 -12.24
N ALA A 786 -9.31 30.45 -13.20
CA ALA A 786 -10.49 31.00 -13.86
C ALA A 786 -11.25 29.93 -14.67
N LEU A 787 -10.52 29.01 -15.32
CA LEU A 787 -11.09 27.86 -16.03
C LEU A 787 -11.85 26.93 -15.08
N ILE A 788 -11.25 26.54 -13.95
CA ILE A 788 -11.89 25.71 -12.94
C ILE A 788 -13.17 26.38 -12.40
N ARG A 789 -13.10 27.67 -12.07
CA ARG A 789 -14.28 28.45 -11.63
C ARG A 789 -15.38 28.55 -12.67
N ARG A 790 -15.04 28.47 -13.96
CA ARG A 790 -16.02 28.43 -15.05
C ARG A 790 -16.65 27.05 -15.13
N ALA A 791 -15.85 25.99 -15.10
CA ALA A 791 -16.31 24.60 -15.11
C ALA A 791 -17.27 24.30 -13.95
N GLY A 792 -16.96 24.79 -12.74
CA GLY A 792 -17.84 24.67 -11.57
C GLY A 792 -19.18 25.41 -11.73
N ARG A 793 -19.19 26.59 -12.36
CA ARG A 793 -20.44 27.34 -12.66
C ARG A 793 -21.32 26.64 -13.71
N GLU A 794 -20.70 25.94 -14.64
CA GLU A 794 -21.37 25.18 -15.70
C GLU A 794 -21.75 23.75 -15.26
N ALA A 795 -21.51 23.38 -13.99
CA ALA A 795 -21.68 22.03 -13.44
C ALA A 795 -20.98 20.93 -14.28
N CYS A 796 -19.85 21.28 -14.90
CA CYS A 796 -19.06 20.40 -15.75
C CYS A 796 -17.79 19.99 -15.00
N PHE A 797 -17.83 18.84 -14.33
CA PHE A 797 -16.74 18.39 -13.46
C PHE A 797 -15.65 17.59 -14.19
N ILE A 798 -15.87 17.20 -15.44
CA ILE A 798 -14.86 16.58 -16.30
C ILE A 798 -14.35 17.64 -17.27
N LEU A 799 -13.06 17.98 -17.18
CA LEU A 799 -12.47 18.96 -18.10
C LEU A 799 -12.38 18.41 -19.52
N THR A 800 -12.50 19.32 -20.50
CA THR A 800 -12.26 18.97 -21.89
C THR A 800 -10.80 18.56 -22.11
N GLU A 801 -10.55 17.83 -23.19
CA GLU A 801 -9.19 17.45 -23.56
C GLU A 801 -8.31 18.67 -23.85
N GLU A 802 -8.88 19.71 -24.46
CA GLU A 802 -8.18 20.96 -24.72
C GLU A 802 -7.80 21.67 -23.42
N ASP A 803 -8.74 21.73 -22.46
CA ASP A 803 -8.50 22.35 -21.16
C ASP A 803 -7.48 21.57 -20.36
N SER A 804 -7.58 20.23 -20.33
CA SER A 804 -6.62 19.35 -19.68
C SER A 804 -5.20 19.53 -20.25
N ARG A 805 -5.07 19.74 -21.57
CA ARG A 805 -3.78 20.05 -22.21
C ARG A 805 -3.22 21.42 -21.82
N LYS A 806 -4.05 22.42 -21.51
CA LYS A 806 -3.58 23.74 -21.02
C LYS A 806 -2.87 23.60 -19.68
N PHE A 807 -3.37 22.75 -18.78
CA PHE A 807 -2.69 22.41 -17.53
C PHE A 807 -1.31 21.79 -17.80
N LEU A 808 -1.24 20.74 -18.63
CA LEU A 808 0.03 20.08 -18.94
C LEU A 808 1.07 21.04 -19.53
N ARG A 809 0.69 21.86 -20.52
CA ARG A 809 1.59 22.86 -21.14
C ARG A 809 2.08 23.90 -20.15
N ASN A 810 1.21 24.40 -19.27
CA ASN A 810 1.57 25.41 -18.28
C ASN A 810 2.63 24.90 -17.29
N TYR A 811 2.65 23.60 -17.03
CA TYR A 811 3.66 22.94 -16.19
C TYR A 811 4.79 22.30 -16.99
N GLY A 812 4.96 22.64 -18.28
CA GLY A 812 6.07 22.16 -19.10
C GLY A 812 6.03 20.67 -19.46
N ILE A 813 4.87 20.01 -19.29
CA ILE A 813 4.69 18.60 -19.68
C ILE A 813 4.42 18.57 -21.19
N PRO A 814 5.26 17.88 -22.00
CA PRO A 814 5.10 17.86 -23.45
C PRO A 814 3.78 17.19 -23.86
N VAL A 815 3.00 17.84 -24.71
CA VAL A 815 1.75 17.30 -25.26
C VAL A 815 1.82 17.30 -26.79
N ILE A 816 1.25 16.26 -27.40
CA ILE A 816 1.20 16.16 -28.85
C ILE A 816 0.30 17.27 -29.46
N PRO A 817 0.61 17.79 -30.67
CA PRO A 817 -0.25 18.75 -31.34
C PRO A 817 -1.62 18.15 -31.67
N SER A 818 -2.67 18.90 -31.35
CA SER A 818 -4.05 18.50 -31.59
C SER A 818 -4.99 19.69 -31.59
N ARG A 819 -6.04 19.60 -32.40
CA ARG A 819 -7.04 20.65 -32.62
C ARG A 819 -8.43 20.03 -32.60
N MET A 820 -9.36 20.68 -31.91
CA MET A 820 -10.76 20.29 -31.92
C MET A 820 -11.42 20.81 -33.21
N ALA A 821 -12.23 19.97 -33.83
CA ALA A 821 -13.03 20.28 -35.00
C ALA A 821 -14.49 19.94 -34.72
N THR A 822 -15.38 20.90 -34.95
CA THR A 822 -16.83 20.73 -34.79
C THR A 822 -17.50 20.27 -36.08
N THR A 823 -16.84 20.53 -37.21
CA THR A 823 -17.27 20.13 -38.55
C THR A 823 -16.22 19.26 -39.25
N LEU A 824 -16.64 18.58 -40.32
CA LEU A 824 -15.75 17.77 -41.14
C LEU A 824 -14.70 18.65 -41.86
N GLU A 825 -15.11 19.81 -42.34
CA GLU A 825 -14.24 20.78 -43.03
C GLU A 825 -13.15 21.32 -42.09
N GLU A 826 -13.50 21.59 -40.84
CA GLU A 826 -12.53 21.95 -39.80
C GLU A 826 -11.56 20.80 -39.51
N ALA A 827 -12.05 19.55 -39.48
CA ALA A 827 -11.21 18.38 -39.23
C ALA A 827 -10.20 18.15 -40.37
N ILE A 828 -10.62 18.36 -41.62
CA ILE A 828 -9.74 18.28 -42.80
C ILE A 828 -8.67 19.38 -42.75
N THR A 829 -9.08 20.62 -42.44
CA THR A 829 -8.15 21.75 -42.33
C THR A 829 -7.13 21.50 -41.22
N ALA A 830 -7.59 21.06 -40.04
CA ALA A 830 -6.73 20.70 -38.93
C ALA A 830 -5.74 19.58 -39.28
N ALA A 831 -6.17 18.56 -40.02
CA ALA A 831 -5.29 17.46 -40.42
C ALA A 831 -4.22 17.89 -41.43
N ARG A 832 -4.54 18.82 -42.34
CA ARG A 832 -3.56 19.43 -43.26
C ARG A 832 -2.53 20.26 -42.51
N ASP A 833 -2.95 21.07 -41.55
CA ASP A 833 -2.08 21.91 -40.74
C ASP A 833 -1.15 21.09 -39.83
N ILE A 834 -1.68 20.02 -39.22
CA ILE A 834 -0.93 19.11 -38.33
C ILE A 834 -0.01 18.18 -39.13
N GLY A 835 -0.43 17.79 -40.34
CA GLY A 835 0.25 16.85 -41.22
C GLY A 835 -0.05 15.39 -40.90
N TYR A 836 -0.34 14.59 -41.94
CA TYR A 836 -0.60 13.15 -41.85
C TYR A 836 0.65 12.32 -41.47
N PRO A 837 0.51 11.13 -40.84
CA PRO A 837 -0.75 10.54 -40.39
C PRO A 837 -1.30 11.21 -39.11
N VAL A 838 -2.63 11.16 -38.95
CA VAL A 838 -3.38 11.73 -37.82
C VAL A 838 -4.29 10.69 -37.13
N VAL A 839 -4.77 11.03 -35.95
CA VAL A 839 -5.74 10.29 -35.15
C VAL A 839 -6.98 11.16 -34.97
N LEU A 840 -8.17 10.57 -35.11
CA LEU A 840 -9.44 11.19 -34.71
C LEU A 840 -9.92 10.61 -33.39
N LYS A 841 -10.29 11.48 -32.45
CA LYS A 841 -10.86 11.10 -31.14
C LYS A 841 -12.15 11.85 -30.87
N VAL A 842 -13.18 11.18 -30.38
CA VAL A 842 -14.44 11.82 -29.94
C VAL A 842 -14.22 12.74 -28.74
N ALA A 843 -14.77 13.95 -28.83
CA ALA A 843 -14.84 14.89 -27.72
C ALA A 843 -16.28 14.96 -27.18
N SER A 844 -16.54 14.25 -26.09
CA SER A 844 -17.83 14.23 -25.39
C SER A 844 -17.61 14.08 -23.89
N PRO A 845 -18.29 14.86 -23.03
CA PRO A 845 -18.16 14.77 -21.59
C PRO A 845 -18.78 13.49 -21.00
N GLU A 846 -19.75 12.87 -21.68
CA GLU A 846 -20.41 11.64 -21.22
C GLU A 846 -19.69 10.36 -21.65
N ILE A 847 -18.70 10.46 -22.55
CA ILE A 847 -17.94 9.30 -23.06
C ILE A 847 -16.59 9.25 -22.36
N ILE A 848 -16.54 8.42 -21.32
CA ILE A 848 -15.35 8.21 -20.49
C ILE A 848 -14.36 7.30 -21.23
N PHE A 849 -14.71 6.08 -21.59
CA PHE A 849 -13.80 5.20 -22.33
C PHE A 849 -14.08 5.28 -23.84
N ARG A 850 -13.25 6.05 -24.56
CA ARG A 850 -13.48 6.35 -25.98
C ARG A 850 -13.38 5.11 -26.86
N GLN A 851 -12.57 4.13 -26.48
CA GLN A 851 -12.40 2.89 -27.24
C GLN A 851 -13.67 2.02 -27.23
N ASP A 852 -14.40 1.99 -26.12
CA ASP A 852 -15.64 1.20 -25.94
C ASP A 852 -16.75 1.60 -26.92
N VAL A 853 -16.71 2.85 -27.40
CA VAL A 853 -17.64 3.36 -28.40
C VAL A 853 -17.02 3.43 -29.81
N GLY A 854 -15.82 2.86 -30.02
CA GLY A 854 -15.09 3.06 -31.28
C GLY A 854 -14.80 4.54 -31.59
N GLY A 855 -14.69 5.35 -30.54
CA GLY A 855 -14.50 6.80 -30.58
C GLY A 855 -13.07 7.24 -30.84
N VAL A 856 -12.16 6.31 -31.16
CA VAL A 856 -10.78 6.58 -31.56
C VAL A 856 -10.48 5.81 -32.84
N ILE A 857 -9.99 6.50 -33.87
CA ILE A 857 -9.49 5.88 -35.10
C ILE A 857 -8.10 6.43 -35.39
N THR A 858 -7.13 5.53 -35.50
CA THR A 858 -5.72 5.82 -35.78
C THR A 858 -5.39 5.55 -37.26
N ALA A 859 -4.13 5.77 -37.65
CA ALA A 859 -3.58 5.49 -38.97
C ALA A 859 -4.32 6.18 -40.12
N ILE A 860 -4.80 7.41 -39.90
CA ILE A 860 -5.43 8.21 -40.94
C ILE A 860 -4.32 8.90 -41.72
N ASP A 861 -4.08 8.46 -42.94
CA ASP A 861 -2.97 8.86 -43.81
C ASP A 861 -3.34 9.93 -44.86
N CYS A 862 -4.63 10.08 -45.16
CA CYS A 862 -5.13 11.01 -46.15
C CYS A 862 -6.55 11.49 -45.87
N GLU A 863 -6.99 12.50 -46.63
CA GLU A 863 -8.32 13.11 -46.48
C GLU A 863 -9.47 12.12 -46.72
N LYS A 864 -9.32 11.19 -47.66
CA LYS A 864 -10.35 10.18 -47.97
C LYS A 864 -10.58 9.26 -46.76
N THR A 865 -9.50 8.79 -46.15
CA THR A 865 -9.53 7.98 -44.93
C THR A 865 -10.12 8.78 -43.77
N LEU A 866 -9.79 10.07 -43.66
CA LEU A 866 -10.31 10.96 -42.62
C LEU A 866 -11.83 11.11 -42.68
N LYS A 867 -12.41 11.35 -43.86
CA LYS A 867 -13.87 11.47 -44.03
C LYS A 867 -14.59 10.20 -43.59
N THR A 868 -14.04 9.05 -43.94
CA THR A 868 -14.60 7.74 -43.57
C THR A 868 -14.51 7.51 -42.06
N ALA A 869 -13.36 7.85 -41.46
CA ALA A 869 -13.14 7.73 -40.02
C ALA A 869 -14.05 8.67 -39.21
N TYR A 870 -14.22 9.93 -39.65
CA TYR A 870 -15.11 10.90 -39.02
C TYR A 870 -16.53 10.37 -38.91
N GLN A 871 -17.08 9.85 -40.02
CA GLN A 871 -18.43 9.29 -40.03
C GLN A 871 -18.53 8.03 -39.16
N ARG A 872 -17.52 7.15 -39.23
CA ARG A 872 -17.47 5.91 -38.44
C ARG A 872 -17.45 6.19 -36.94
N ILE A 873 -16.78 7.24 -36.47
CA ILE A 873 -16.82 7.64 -35.05
C ILE A 873 -18.20 8.19 -34.68
N LEU A 874 -18.83 9.03 -35.50
CA LEU A 874 -20.17 9.55 -35.18
C LEU A 874 -21.22 8.45 -35.12
N ASP A 875 -21.20 7.53 -36.06
CA ASP A 875 -22.03 6.32 -36.02
C ASP A 875 -21.64 5.47 -34.80
N GLY A 876 -20.33 5.33 -34.58
CA GLY A 876 -19.58 4.89 -33.40
C GLY A 876 -20.08 5.42 -32.06
N VAL A 877 -20.61 6.63 -31.98
CA VAL A 877 -21.16 7.16 -30.73
C VAL A 877 -22.66 6.88 -30.66
N ARG A 878 -23.39 7.19 -31.73
CA ARG A 878 -24.87 7.12 -31.81
C ARG A 878 -25.47 5.76 -31.43
N GLN A 879 -24.77 4.66 -31.62
CA GLN A 879 -25.32 3.31 -31.50
C GLN A 879 -25.07 2.70 -30.05
N PHE A 880 -24.14 3.22 -29.21
CA PHE A 880 -23.45 2.64 -28.01
C PHE A 880 -23.67 3.66 -26.88
N ALA A 881 -23.54 4.95 -27.19
CA ALA A 881 -23.84 6.07 -26.30
C ALA A 881 -24.79 7.08 -26.99
N PRO A 882 -26.05 6.69 -27.30
CA PRO A 882 -27.01 7.54 -28.02
C PRO A 882 -27.40 8.83 -27.28
N GLN A 883 -27.23 8.85 -25.96
CA GLN A 883 -27.54 10.01 -25.11
C GLN A 883 -26.35 10.96 -24.93
N ALA A 884 -25.16 10.60 -25.42
CA ALA A 884 -23.96 11.41 -25.25
C ALA A 884 -23.97 12.63 -26.16
N SER A 885 -23.59 13.79 -25.63
CA SER A 885 -23.45 15.03 -26.39
C SER A 885 -22.07 15.09 -27.04
N ILE A 886 -22.03 15.17 -28.36
CA ILE A 886 -20.77 15.29 -29.10
C ILE A 886 -20.45 16.78 -29.28
N ARG A 887 -19.39 17.26 -28.65
CA ARG A 887 -18.90 18.63 -28.84
C ARG A 887 -18.10 18.77 -30.14
N GLY A 888 -17.50 17.69 -30.61
CA GLY A 888 -16.73 17.62 -31.85
C GLY A 888 -15.81 16.40 -31.89
N LEU A 889 -14.82 16.46 -32.77
CA LEU A 889 -13.74 15.48 -32.90
C LEU A 889 -12.38 16.17 -32.72
N THR A 890 -11.52 15.60 -31.89
CA THR A 890 -10.11 16.01 -31.79
C THR A 890 -9.33 15.38 -32.93
N VAL A 891 -8.70 16.22 -33.76
CA VAL A 891 -7.67 15.81 -34.73
C VAL A 891 -6.31 15.93 -34.04
N GLN A 892 -5.54 14.85 -34.01
CA GLN A 892 -4.27 14.78 -33.29
C GLN A 892 -3.18 14.18 -34.19
N LYS A 893 -1.94 14.66 -34.07
CA LYS A 893 -0.81 14.04 -34.78
C LYS A 893 -0.64 12.59 -34.32
N MET A 894 -0.55 11.65 -35.24
CA MET A 894 -0.26 10.26 -34.88
C MET A 894 1.24 10.10 -34.59
N VAL A 895 1.54 9.37 -33.52
CA VAL A 895 2.88 8.93 -33.19
C VAL A 895 3.02 7.48 -33.66
N GLU A 896 3.88 7.25 -34.65
CA GLU A 896 3.97 5.96 -35.35
C GLU A 896 4.85 4.93 -34.61
N HIS A 897 5.87 5.40 -33.90
CA HIS A 897 6.82 4.54 -33.18
C HIS A 897 6.87 4.93 -31.71
N ILE A 898 6.24 4.10 -30.86
CA ILE A 898 6.27 4.24 -29.41
C ILE A 898 7.18 3.16 -28.86
N ASP A 899 8.29 3.57 -28.23
CA ASP A 899 9.24 2.66 -27.59
C ASP A 899 8.63 2.08 -26.31
N TYR A 900 8.00 2.94 -25.50
CA TYR A 900 7.37 2.58 -24.23
C TYR A 900 6.09 3.38 -24.01
N GLU A 901 5.03 2.72 -23.54
CA GLU A 901 3.81 3.36 -23.06
C GLU A 901 3.84 3.41 -21.53
N LEU A 902 3.66 4.61 -20.98
CA LEU A 902 3.65 4.88 -19.54
C LEU A 902 2.30 5.47 -19.14
N ILE A 903 1.94 5.34 -17.87
CA ILE A 903 0.85 6.08 -17.25
C ILE A 903 1.41 6.97 -16.15
N LEU A 904 0.87 8.18 -16.07
CA LEU A 904 1.08 9.10 -14.96
C LEU A 904 -0.26 9.66 -14.55
N GLY A 905 -0.66 9.46 -13.30
CA GLY A 905 -1.94 9.95 -12.81
C GLY A 905 -1.92 10.37 -11.35
N ALA A 906 -3.03 10.94 -10.91
CA ALA A 906 -3.26 11.33 -9.54
C ALA A 906 -4.70 11.05 -9.13
N LYS A 907 -4.91 10.80 -7.84
CA LYS A 907 -6.22 10.60 -7.22
C LYS A 907 -6.21 11.27 -5.86
N LYS A 908 -7.33 11.83 -5.43
CA LYS A 908 -7.54 12.25 -4.05
C LYS A 908 -8.12 11.07 -3.26
N ASP A 909 -7.26 10.45 -2.46
CA ASP A 909 -7.66 9.48 -1.45
C ASP A 909 -8.47 10.16 -0.34
N ARG A 910 -9.47 9.44 0.18
CA ARG A 910 -10.39 9.94 1.21
C ARG A 910 -9.69 10.26 2.53
N HIS A 911 -8.64 9.51 2.86
CA HIS A 911 -7.92 9.63 4.14
C HIS A 911 -6.61 10.38 3.98
N PHE A 912 -5.88 10.10 2.89
CA PHE A 912 -4.51 10.59 2.69
C PHE A 912 -4.39 11.73 1.67
N GLY A 913 -5.52 12.20 1.14
CA GLY A 913 -5.53 13.28 0.15
C GLY A 913 -4.88 12.86 -1.16
N ALA A 914 -4.21 13.78 -1.85
CA ALA A 914 -3.67 13.53 -3.17
C ALA A 914 -2.55 12.49 -3.16
N VAL A 915 -2.63 11.52 -4.07
CA VAL A 915 -1.60 10.53 -4.39
C VAL A 915 -1.26 10.61 -5.87
N ILE A 916 -0.05 10.20 -6.23
CA ILE A 916 0.46 10.16 -7.61
C ILE A 916 0.78 8.72 -7.96
N LEU A 917 0.39 8.28 -9.16
CA LEU A 917 0.66 6.96 -9.70
C LEU A 917 1.57 7.08 -10.92
N PHE A 918 2.57 6.21 -11.01
CA PHE A 918 3.40 6.04 -12.21
C PHE A 918 3.52 4.55 -12.54
N GLY A 919 3.49 4.20 -13.82
CA GLY A 919 3.60 2.80 -14.22
C GLY A 919 3.68 2.59 -15.71
N ARG A 920 3.60 1.33 -16.13
CA ARG A 920 3.37 0.95 -17.52
C ARG A 920 1.98 1.42 -17.94
N GLY A 921 1.86 2.11 -19.07
CA GLY A 921 0.58 2.61 -19.59
C GLY A 921 -0.08 1.66 -20.58
N GLY A 922 -1.13 2.18 -21.23
CA GLY A 922 -1.91 1.44 -22.22
C GLY A 922 -3.16 0.78 -21.63
N ILE A 923 -3.77 -0.12 -22.40
CA ILE A 923 -5.05 -0.76 -22.07
C ILE A 923 -4.92 -1.88 -21.03
N SER A 924 -3.76 -2.55 -20.98
CA SER A 924 -3.52 -3.72 -20.14
C SER A 924 -2.96 -3.38 -18.75
N VAL A 925 -2.97 -2.09 -18.37
CA VAL A 925 -2.32 -1.62 -17.14
C VAL A 925 -2.91 -2.26 -15.88
N GLU A 926 -4.23 -2.42 -15.84
CA GLU A 926 -4.96 -3.02 -14.71
C GLU A 926 -4.65 -4.51 -14.54
N LEU A 927 -4.39 -5.24 -15.63
CA LEU A 927 -4.04 -6.67 -15.57
C LEU A 927 -2.57 -6.93 -15.22
N LEU A 928 -1.64 -6.09 -15.68
CA LEU A 928 -0.21 -6.32 -15.50
C LEU A 928 0.30 -5.90 -14.11
N GLY A 929 -0.39 -4.97 -13.44
CA GLY A 929 -0.07 -4.52 -12.09
C GLY A 929 1.33 -3.90 -11.94
N ASP A 930 1.90 -3.34 -13.02
CA ASP A 930 3.24 -2.73 -13.03
C ASP A 930 3.18 -1.21 -12.82
N PHE A 931 2.87 -0.82 -11.58
CA PHE A 931 2.79 0.57 -11.17
C PHE A 931 3.30 0.78 -9.73
N SER A 932 3.58 2.03 -9.40
CA SER A 932 3.97 2.49 -8.08
C SER A 932 3.14 3.73 -7.70
N VAL A 933 2.97 3.93 -6.40
CA VAL A 933 2.22 5.06 -5.84
C VAL A 933 3.16 5.88 -4.97
N GLY A 934 3.03 7.20 -5.05
CA GLY A 934 3.80 8.18 -4.28
C GLY A 934 2.92 9.32 -3.78
N LEU A 935 3.46 10.11 -2.85
CA LEU A 935 2.76 11.24 -2.24
C LEU A 935 3.39 12.57 -2.69
N PRO A 936 2.61 13.54 -3.18
CA PRO A 936 3.07 14.90 -3.40
C PRO A 936 3.42 15.59 -2.06
N PRO A 937 4.37 16.54 -2.06
CA PRO A 937 5.22 16.94 -3.19
C PRO A 937 6.33 15.92 -3.49
N LEU A 938 6.61 15.72 -4.79
CA LEU A 938 7.75 14.95 -5.27
C LEU A 938 8.92 15.89 -5.59
N ASN A 939 10.12 15.47 -5.19
CA ASN A 939 11.39 16.00 -5.67
C ASN A 939 12.01 15.01 -6.69
N GLN A 940 13.18 15.34 -7.23
CA GLN A 940 13.82 14.51 -8.26
C GLN A 940 14.14 13.09 -7.77
N THR A 941 14.66 12.97 -6.54
CA THR A 941 14.93 11.68 -5.90
C THR A 941 13.67 10.83 -5.82
N LEU A 942 12.57 11.37 -5.30
CA LEU A 942 11.33 10.63 -5.11
C LEU A 942 10.70 10.24 -6.45
N ALA A 943 10.76 11.13 -7.45
CA ALA A 943 10.32 10.83 -8.80
C ALA A 943 11.11 9.65 -9.39
N ARG A 944 12.44 9.67 -9.26
CA ARG A 944 13.29 8.56 -9.71
C ARG A 944 12.98 7.26 -8.99
N ARG A 945 12.76 7.31 -7.67
CA ARG A 945 12.45 6.14 -6.84
C ARG A 945 11.09 5.56 -7.18
N LEU A 946 10.09 6.42 -7.42
CA LEU A 946 8.78 6.02 -7.91
C LEU A 946 8.92 5.21 -9.22
N MET A 947 9.78 5.65 -10.14
CA MET A 947 10.05 4.86 -11.35
C MET A 947 10.79 3.55 -11.03
N GLU A 948 11.83 3.57 -10.20
CA GLU A 948 12.67 2.40 -9.85
C GLU A 948 11.88 1.21 -9.27
N GLU A 949 10.73 1.46 -8.68
CA GLU A 949 9.84 0.44 -8.13
C GLU A 949 9.05 -0.33 -9.19
N THR A 950 8.98 0.20 -10.41
CA THR A 950 8.30 -0.44 -11.54
C THR A 950 9.24 -1.36 -12.31
N ARG A 951 8.69 -2.42 -12.91
CA ARG A 951 9.41 -3.30 -13.84
C ARG A 951 9.73 -2.57 -15.13
N VAL A 952 8.84 -1.69 -15.61
CA VAL A 952 9.05 -0.87 -16.81
C VAL A 952 10.29 0.01 -16.70
N TYR A 953 10.69 0.47 -15.51
CA TYR A 953 11.95 1.23 -15.36
C TYR A 953 13.20 0.46 -15.79
N ARG A 954 13.24 -0.87 -15.62
CA ARG A 954 14.36 -1.67 -16.15
C ARG A 954 14.39 -1.63 -17.68
N MET A 955 13.21 -1.56 -18.31
CA MET A 955 13.08 -1.45 -19.76
C MET A 955 13.44 -0.05 -20.26
N LEU A 956 13.10 1.01 -19.50
CA LEU A 956 13.44 2.40 -19.83
C LEU A 956 14.95 2.66 -19.90
N LYS A 957 15.79 1.80 -19.29
CA LYS A 957 17.26 1.84 -19.43
C LYS A 957 17.79 1.27 -20.76
N GLY A 958 16.90 0.84 -21.64
CA GLY A 958 17.21 0.17 -22.90
C GLY A 958 17.02 -1.34 -22.80
N PHE A 959 16.26 -1.92 -23.72
CA PHE A 959 15.96 -3.35 -23.74
C PHE A 959 15.76 -3.86 -25.18
N ARG A 960 16.46 -4.94 -25.56
CA ARG A 960 16.32 -5.65 -26.84
C ARG A 960 16.21 -4.72 -28.08
N GLY A 961 17.16 -3.80 -28.23
CA GLY A 961 17.22 -2.91 -29.41
C GLY A 961 16.37 -1.64 -29.32
N LYS A 962 15.54 -1.47 -28.27
CA LYS A 962 14.89 -0.19 -27.98
C LYS A 962 15.86 0.79 -27.33
N ALA A 963 15.80 2.05 -27.75
CA ALA A 963 16.63 3.11 -27.20
C ALA A 963 16.25 3.41 -25.73
N PRO A 964 17.22 3.76 -24.87
CA PRO A 964 16.92 4.20 -23.51
C PRO A 964 16.09 5.49 -23.51
N ALA A 965 15.18 5.61 -22.55
CA ALA A 965 14.44 6.83 -22.28
C ALA A 965 15.33 7.89 -21.63
N ASP A 966 15.02 9.17 -21.87
CA ASP A 966 15.59 10.29 -21.13
C ASP A 966 14.99 10.32 -19.72
N LEU A 967 15.65 9.61 -18.80
CA LEU A 967 15.24 9.51 -17.41
C LEU A 967 15.19 10.88 -16.72
N ARG A 968 16.05 11.83 -17.11
CA ARG A 968 16.03 13.20 -16.56
C ARG A 968 14.80 13.97 -17.02
N GLN A 969 14.37 13.80 -18.27
CA GLN A 969 13.11 14.37 -18.75
C GLN A 969 11.91 13.80 -17.99
N LEU A 970 11.88 12.49 -17.76
CA LEU A 970 10.81 11.83 -17.00
C LEU A 970 10.75 12.30 -15.54
N GLU A 971 11.90 12.41 -14.87
CA GLU A 971 12.00 12.99 -13.52
C GLU A 971 11.42 14.40 -13.46
N LYS A 972 11.75 15.28 -14.44
CA LYS A 972 11.19 16.63 -14.54
C LYS A 972 9.68 16.63 -14.76
N ILE A 973 9.17 15.73 -15.61
CA ILE A 973 7.73 15.59 -15.85
C ILE A 973 7.01 15.18 -14.57
N LEU A 974 7.53 14.21 -13.83
CA LEU A 974 6.96 13.75 -12.55
C LEU A 974 6.95 14.86 -11.48
N VAL A 975 8.04 15.61 -11.34
CA VAL A 975 8.11 16.75 -10.41
C VAL A 975 7.13 17.85 -10.81
N SER A 976 7.04 18.16 -12.11
CA SER A 976 6.11 19.18 -12.63
C SER A 976 4.65 18.77 -12.46
N PHE A 977 4.35 17.50 -12.71
CA PHE A 977 3.04 16.91 -12.45
C PHE A 977 2.70 16.98 -10.97
N SER A 978 3.63 16.64 -10.08
CA SER A 978 3.44 16.77 -8.64
C SER A 978 3.15 18.21 -8.22
N ARG A 979 3.88 19.19 -8.76
CA ARG A 979 3.65 20.62 -8.50
C ARG A 979 2.24 21.06 -8.94
N MET A 980 1.77 20.57 -10.08
CA MET A 980 0.40 20.83 -10.55
C MET A 980 -0.63 20.27 -9.56
N ILE A 981 -0.48 19.03 -9.11
CA ILE A 981 -1.39 18.45 -8.11
C ILE A 981 -1.36 19.21 -6.78
N VAL A 982 -0.18 19.67 -6.33
CA VAL A 982 -0.05 20.53 -5.13
C VAL A 982 -0.80 21.86 -5.29
N ASP A 983 -0.80 22.42 -6.49
CA ASP A 983 -1.35 23.75 -6.77
C ASP A 983 -2.87 23.81 -6.92
N PHE A 984 -3.50 22.69 -7.25
CA PHE A 984 -4.93 22.58 -7.53
C PHE A 984 -5.61 21.55 -6.62
N PRO A 985 -6.01 21.94 -5.39
CA PRO A 985 -6.85 21.11 -4.53
C PRO A 985 -8.18 20.71 -5.20
N GLU A 986 -8.61 21.44 -6.23
CA GLU A 986 -9.83 21.16 -6.98
C GLU A 986 -9.72 19.91 -7.87
N ILE A 987 -8.54 19.32 -8.07
CA ILE A 987 -8.39 18.08 -8.85
C ILE A 987 -8.74 16.88 -7.95
N LEU A 988 -9.77 16.13 -8.34
CA LEU A 988 -10.17 14.87 -7.70
C LEU A 988 -9.38 13.69 -8.28
N GLU A 989 -9.35 13.58 -9.60
CA GLU A 989 -8.59 12.54 -10.32
C GLU A 989 -7.98 13.12 -11.58
N MET A 990 -6.82 12.60 -11.99
CA MET A 990 -6.15 12.98 -13.22
C MET A 990 -5.41 11.80 -13.82
N ASP A 991 -5.51 11.62 -15.14
CA ASP A 991 -4.80 10.59 -15.88
C ASP A 991 -4.08 11.19 -17.09
N ILE A 992 -2.82 10.81 -17.28
CA ILE A 992 -2.07 10.92 -18.52
C ILE A 992 -1.82 9.48 -19.00
N ASN A 993 -2.73 8.97 -19.83
CA ASN A 993 -2.64 7.61 -20.37
C ASN A 993 -2.98 7.61 -21.87
N PRO A 994 -2.03 7.30 -22.78
CA PRO A 994 -0.62 7.03 -22.51
C PRO A 994 0.24 8.31 -22.47
N LEU A 995 1.26 8.29 -21.62
CA LEU A 995 2.50 9.05 -21.74
C LEU A 995 3.48 8.22 -22.60
N ALA A 996 3.60 8.55 -23.88
CA ALA A 996 4.40 7.78 -24.82
C ALA A 996 5.87 8.23 -24.79
N VAL A 997 6.80 7.28 -24.80
CA VAL A 997 8.23 7.53 -24.99
C VAL A 997 8.61 7.16 -26.42
N CYS A 998 9.16 8.12 -27.15
CA CYS A 998 9.53 7.99 -28.57
C CYS A 998 10.90 8.60 -28.80
N ASN A 999 11.84 7.83 -29.35
CA ASN A 999 13.24 8.25 -29.55
C ASN A 999 13.85 8.79 -28.24
N GLY A 1000 13.52 8.11 -27.14
CA GLY A 1000 13.93 8.49 -25.78
C GLY A 1000 13.17 9.67 -25.16
N LYS A 1001 12.30 10.39 -25.88
CA LYS A 1001 11.57 11.55 -25.32
C LYS A 1001 10.12 11.21 -24.98
N ALA A 1002 9.65 11.69 -23.83
CA ALA A 1002 8.29 11.49 -23.36
C ALA A 1002 7.32 12.58 -23.87
N VAL A 1003 6.13 12.19 -24.31
CA VAL A 1003 5.03 13.06 -24.77
C VAL A 1003 3.67 12.50 -24.36
N ALA A 1004 2.82 13.34 -23.79
CA ALA A 1004 1.45 12.99 -23.42
C ALA A 1004 0.55 12.93 -24.67
N LEU A 1005 -0.10 11.79 -24.88
CA LEU A 1005 -1.04 11.59 -26.01
C LEU A 1005 -2.50 11.81 -25.60
N ASP A 1006 -2.80 11.63 -24.32
CA ASP A 1006 -4.11 11.89 -23.74
C ASP A 1006 -3.96 12.43 -22.33
N ALA A 1007 -4.96 13.19 -21.89
CA ALA A 1007 -5.02 13.73 -20.55
C ALA A 1007 -6.47 13.89 -20.14
N ARG A 1008 -6.79 13.51 -18.90
CA ARG A 1008 -8.11 13.67 -18.30
C ARG A 1008 -7.97 14.25 -16.91
N ILE A 1009 -8.81 15.23 -16.59
CA ILE A 1009 -8.89 15.85 -15.26
C ILE A 1009 -10.35 15.84 -14.82
N LEU A 1010 -10.59 15.25 -13.66
CA LEU A 1010 -11.85 15.27 -12.92
C LEU A 1010 -11.72 16.23 -11.74
N LEU A 1011 -12.68 17.14 -11.61
CA LEU A 1011 -12.74 18.12 -10.55
C LEU A 1011 -13.56 17.63 -9.36
N ASP A 1012 -13.12 18.02 -8.18
CA ASP A 1012 -13.78 17.75 -6.90
C ASP A 1012 -14.95 18.73 -6.71
N GLN A 1013 -16.17 18.20 -6.57
CA GLN A 1013 -17.38 19.01 -6.45
C GLN A 1013 -17.44 19.74 -5.10
N ASP A 1014 -17.02 19.08 -4.02
CA ASP A 1014 -17.17 19.59 -2.66
C ASP A 1014 -16.22 20.77 -2.41
N VAL A 1015 -15.00 20.67 -2.94
CA VAL A 1015 -13.98 21.73 -2.86
C VAL A 1015 -14.33 22.97 -3.70
N LEU A 1016 -15.17 22.84 -4.73
CA LEU A 1016 -15.59 23.98 -5.55
C LEU A 1016 -16.65 24.85 -4.85
N VAL A 1017 -17.37 24.29 -3.88
CA VAL A 1017 -18.44 24.96 -3.13
C VAL A 1017 -17.89 25.69 -1.90
N GLU A 1018 -16.90 25.11 -1.22
CA GLU A 1018 -16.27 25.70 -0.03
C GLU A 1018 -14.92 26.36 -0.36
N LYS A 1019 -14.55 27.45 0.30
CA LYS A 1019 -13.17 27.96 0.24
C LYS A 1019 -12.26 26.99 0.98
N ALA A 1020 -11.68 26.02 0.27
CA ALA A 1020 -10.74 25.09 0.86
C ALA A 1020 -9.52 25.81 1.44
N SER A 1021 -9.11 25.38 2.63
CA SER A 1021 -7.82 25.78 3.23
C SER A 1021 -6.68 25.42 2.27
N PRO A 1022 -5.65 26.28 2.10
CA PRO A 1022 -4.50 25.96 1.28
C PRO A 1022 -3.92 24.59 1.66
N TYR A 1023 -3.76 23.70 0.68
CA TYR A 1023 -3.15 22.38 0.86
C TYR A 1023 -3.92 21.41 1.78
N SER A 1024 -5.24 21.59 1.93
CA SER A 1024 -6.09 20.64 2.68
C SER A 1024 -6.06 19.22 2.08
N HIS A 1025 -5.82 19.11 0.78
CA HIS A 1025 -5.70 17.86 0.04
C HIS A 1025 -4.33 17.20 0.16
N LEU A 1026 -3.37 17.77 0.91
CA LEU A 1026 -2.04 17.21 1.09
C LEU A 1026 -1.83 16.77 2.54
N VAL A 1027 -1.31 15.57 2.70
CA VAL A 1027 -0.87 15.05 4.01
C VAL A 1027 0.53 15.53 4.39
N ILE A 1028 1.37 15.81 3.40
CA ILE A 1028 2.72 16.37 3.60
C ILE A 1028 2.73 17.82 3.10
N ALA A 1029 3.07 18.74 3.99
CA ALA A 1029 3.14 20.16 3.66
C ALA A 1029 4.15 20.44 2.53
N PRO A 1030 3.76 21.21 1.49
CA PRO A 1030 4.67 21.59 0.43
C PRO A 1030 5.60 22.73 0.85
N TYR A 1031 6.67 22.93 0.08
CA TYR A 1031 7.59 24.05 0.28
C TYR A 1031 6.84 25.39 0.25
N PRO A 1032 6.89 26.20 1.33
CA PRO A 1032 6.05 27.39 1.45
C PRO A 1032 6.64 28.59 0.71
N THR A 1033 6.52 28.55 -0.62
CA THR A 1033 7.01 29.59 -1.55
C THR A 1033 6.56 31.01 -1.20
N ARG A 1034 5.43 31.17 -0.51
CA ARG A 1034 4.90 32.49 -0.08
C ARG A 1034 5.82 33.27 0.86
N TYR A 1035 6.74 32.60 1.56
CA TYR A 1035 7.69 33.26 2.46
C TYR A 1035 9.00 33.66 1.79
N VAL A 1036 9.16 33.38 0.48
CA VAL A 1036 10.33 33.80 -0.29
C VAL A 1036 10.23 35.30 -0.55
N THR A 1037 11.13 36.08 0.06
CA THR A 1037 11.10 37.55 0.00
C THR A 1037 12.51 38.10 -0.22
N PRO A 1038 12.75 38.91 -1.27
CA PRO A 1038 14.00 39.65 -1.40
C PRO A 1038 14.09 40.74 -0.32
N TRP A 1039 15.28 40.94 0.23
CA TRP A 1039 15.54 41.95 1.25
C TRP A 1039 16.92 42.58 1.05
N ARG A 1040 17.08 43.82 1.55
CA ARG A 1040 18.34 44.55 1.48
C ARG A 1040 18.79 44.91 2.89
N LEU A 1041 20.01 44.54 3.25
CA LEU A 1041 20.63 44.87 4.54
C LEU A 1041 20.97 46.36 4.62
N ASN A 1042 21.25 46.85 5.84
CA ASN A 1042 21.55 48.26 6.09
C ASN A 1042 22.77 48.80 5.31
N ASP A 1043 23.69 47.92 4.92
CA ASP A 1043 24.89 48.22 4.13
C ASP A 1043 24.66 48.14 2.62
N GLY A 1044 23.43 47.84 2.19
CA GLY A 1044 23.06 47.69 0.80
C GLY A 1044 23.22 46.29 0.22
N THR A 1045 23.71 45.31 0.99
CA THR A 1045 23.84 43.91 0.55
C THR A 1045 22.47 43.29 0.29
N GLU A 1046 22.32 42.63 -0.86
CA GLU A 1046 21.08 41.92 -1.21
C GLU A 1046 21.08 40.50 -0.62
N VAL A 1047 19.96 40.14 -0.01
CA VAL A 1047 19.71 38.81 0.53
C VAL A 1047 18.31 38.33 0.15
N ILE A 1048 18.13 37.03 -0.03
CA ILE A 1048 16.82 36.41 -0.21
C ILE A 1048 16.49 35.67 1.07
N LEU A 1049 15.42 36.08 1.73
CA LEU A 1049 14.85 35.33 2.85
C LEU A 1049 13.93 34.27 2.27
N ARG A 1050 14.14 33.00 2.64
CA ARG A 1050 13.30 31.91 2.16
C ARG A 1050 13.27 30.76 3.17
N PRO A 1051 12.22 29.92 3.17
CA PRO A 1051 12.24 28.70 3.95
C PRO A 1051 13.44 27.81 3.58
N ILE A 1052 14.01 27.15 4.59
CA ILE A 1052 15.08 26.17 4.41
C ILE A 1052 14.57 24.97 3.60
N ARG A 1053 15.45 24.32 2.88
CA ARG A 1053 15.19 23.11 2.13
C ARG A 1053 16.14 22.00 2.55
N PRO A 1054 15.75 20.74 2.34
CA PRO A 1054 16.69 19.62 2.32
C PRO A 1054 18.00 19.93 1.59
N GLU A 1055 17.91 20.54 0.40
CA GLU A 1055 19.04 20.88 -0.49
C GLU A 1055 20.05 21.87 0.11
N ASP A 1056 19.68 22.58 1.18
CA ASP A 1056 20.52 23.57 1.83
C ASP A 1056 21.55 22.97 2.78
N GLU A 1057 21.52 21.65 3.03
CA GLU A 1057 22.43 20.96 3.98
C GLU A 1057 23.91 21.33 3.79
N PRO A 1058 24.47 21.37 2.56
CA PRO A 1058 25.87 21.78 2.37
C PRO A 1058 26.10 23.26 2.71
N LEU A 1059 25.15 24.14 2.40
CA LEU A 1059 25.26 25.59 2.66
C LEU A 1059 25.10 25.91 4.14
N GLU A 1060 24.23 25.19 4.85
CA GLU A 1060 24.06 25.30 6.29
C GLU A 1060 25.29 24.74 7.03
N HIS A 1061 25.85 23.62 6.56
CA HIS A 1061 27.10 23.09 7.07
C HIS A 1061 28.25 24.09 6.92
N GLU A 1062 28.38 24.72 5.75
CA GLU A 1062 29.37 25.79 5.52
C GLU A 1062 29.17 26.95 6.50
N MET A 1063 27.94 27.43 6.68
CA MET A 1063 27.66 28.52 7.63
C MET A 1063 28.05 28.12 9.06
N LEU A 1064 27.61 26.96 9.54
CA LEU A 1064 27.81 26.53 10.92
C LEU A 1064 29.27 26.17 11.24
N THR A 1065 30.07 25.81 10.24
CA THR A 1065 31.52 25.55 10.40
C THR A 1065 32.38 26.79 10.29
N THR A 1066 31.84 27.90 9.75
CA THR A 1066 32.57 29.17 9.56
C THR A 1066 32.25 30.24 10.61
N VAL A 1067 31.17 30.07 11.39
CA VAL A 1067 30.87 30.93 12.55
C VAL A 1067 31.81 30.70 13.73
N SER A 1068 32.05 31.75 14.52
CA SER A 1068 32.89 31.72 15.73
C SER A 1068 32.30 30.83 16.84
N GLU A 1069 33.18 30.28 17.68
CA GLU A 1069 32.78 29.49 18.86
C GLU A 1069 31.82 30.25 19.79
N ALA A 1070 31.99 31.57 19.91
CA ALA A 1070 31.12 32.43 20.72
C ALA A 1070 29.68 32.46 20.17
N THR A 1071 29.51 32.50 18.85
CA THR A 1071 28.22 32.48 18.17
C THR A 1071 27.58 31.09 18.23
N ILE A 1072 28.35 30.01 18.10
CA ILE A 1072 27.87 28.63 18.31
C ILE A 1072 27.40 28.45 19.77
N ARG A 1073 28.19 28.90 20.76
CA ARG A 1073 27.83 28.78 22.16
C ARG A 1073 26.55 29.55 22.49
N SER A 1074 26.42 30.77 21.96
CA SER A 1074 25.21 31.59 22.14
C SER A 1074 23.96 30.93 21.58
N ARG A 1075 24.09 30.04 20.59
CA ARG A 1075 22.99 29.31 19.97
C ARG A 1075 22.67 27.98 20.66
N PHE A 1076 23.70 27.18 20.96
CA PHE A 1076 23.54 25.80 21.43
C PHE A 1076 23.81 25.63 22.93
N TYR A 1077 24.16 26.71 23.64
CA TYR A 1077 24.50 26.75 25.06
C TYR A 1077 25.65 25.80 25.47
N GLN A 1078 26.37 25.27 24.48
CA GLN A 1078 27.49 24.34 24.60
C GLN A 1078 28.46 24.52 23.43
N ASN A 1079 29.76 24.27 23.66
CA ASN A 1079 30.74 24.20 22.58
C ASN A 1079 30.60 22.86 21.83
N LEU A 1080 29.89 22.87 20.71
CA LEU A 1080 29.83 21.73 19.79
C LEU A 1080 31.14 21.66 19.00
N LYS A 1081 32.10 20.83 19.45
CA LYS A 1081 33.38 20.63 18.74
C LYS A 1081 33.23 19.97 17.36
N HIS A 1082 32.14 19.23 17.13
CA HIS A 1082 31.80 18.62 15.85
C HIS A 1082 30.29 18.55 15.66
N ILE A 1083 29.76 19.22 14.63
CA ILE A 1083 28.39 19.01 14.17
C ILE A 1083 28.44 17.89 13.13
N SER A 1084 27.80 16.75 13.42
CA SER A 1084 27.79 15.60 12.50
C SER A 1084 26.97 15.90 11.25
N HIS A 1085 27.29 15.27 10.11
CA HIS A 1085 26.45 15.33 8.89
C HIS A 1085 24.99 14.98 9.18
N ALA A 1086 24.75 13.98 10.04
CA ALA A 1086 23.40 13.63 10.50
C ALA A 1086 22.69 14.79 11.21
N MET A 1087 23.40 15.69 11.91
CA MET A 1087 22.81 16.87 12.52
C MET A 1087 22.44 17.95 11.49
N HIS A 1088 23.23 18.14 10.43
CA HIS A 1088 22.93 19.11 9.36
C HIS A 1088 21.75 18.69 8.49
N VAL A 1089 21.71 17.40 8.10
CA VAL A 1089 20.56 16.83 7.39
C VAL A 1089 19.27 17.06 8.19
N ARG A 1090 19.32 16.96 9.52
CA ARG A 1090 18.18 17.15 10.42
C ARG A 1090 17.67 18.59 10.48
N SER A 1091 18.55 19.59 10.49
CA SER A 1091 18.15 21.02 10.53
C SER A 1091 17.56 21.50 9.20
N CYS A 1092 17.97 20.92 8.08
CA CYS A 1092 17.43 21.24 6.75
C CYS A 1092 16.12 20.52 6.41
N HIS A 1093 15.93 19.29 6.88
CA HIS A 1093 14.73 18.48 6.60
C HIS A 1093 13.58 18.79 7.55
N ILE A 1094 13.09 20.02 7.68
CA ILE A 1094 12.01 20.33 8.64
C ILE A 1094 10.62 19.83 8.16
N ASP A 1095 9.69 19.62 9.10
CA ASP A 1095 8.27 19.48 8.77
C ASP A 1095 7.62 20.87 8.82
N TYR A 1096 7.29 21.45 7.65
CA TYR A 1096 6.80 22.81 7.57
C TYR A 1096 5.50 23.06 8.37
N ASP A 1097 4.71 22.05 8.71
CA ASP A 1097 3.51 22.24 9.55
C ASP A 1097 3.83 22.38 11.04
N ARG A 1098 4.98 21.85 11.50
CA ARG A 1098 5.39 21.83 12.92
C ARG A 1098 6.59 22.72 13.22
N GLU A 1099 7.47 22.87 12.25
CA GLU A 1099 8.70 23.64 12.33
C GLU A 1099 8.78 24.59 11.14
N MET A 1100 9.36 25.75 11.34
CA MET A 1100 9.67 26.68 10.28
C MET A 1100 11.08 27.18 10.46
N ALA A 1101 11.92 27.07 9.43
CA ALA A 1101 13.22 27.72 9.42
C ALA A 1101 13.33 28.58 8.16
N ILE A 1102 13.71 29.84 8.35
CA ILE A 1102 13.97 30.82 7.31
C ILE A 1102 15.48 31.03 7.24
N VAL A 1103 16.04 30.82 6.05
CA VAL A 1103 17.44 31.09 5.74
C VAL A 1103 17.55 32.40 4.98
N ALA A 1104 18.63 33.13 5.25
CA ALA A 1104 19.05 34.30 4.50
C ALA A 1104 20.16 33.88 3.53
N GLU A 1105 19.83 33.83 2.23
CA GLU A 1105 20.77 33.51 1.16
C GLU A 1105 21.34 34.78 0.55
N THR A 1106 22.66 34.82 0.32
CA THR A 1106 23.30 35.85 -0.50
C THR A 1106 24.18 35.20 -1.58
N ARG A 1107 24.65 36.00 -2.53
CA ARG A 1107 25.60 35.57 -3.56
C ARG A 1107 26.92 36.33 -3.40
N THR A 1108 27.99 35.58 -3.15
CA THR A 1108 29.37 36.07 -3.09
C THR A 1108 30.19 35.29 -4.12
N ASP A 1109 30.93 35.98 -4.99
CA ASP A 1109 31.77 35.37 -6.05
C ASP A 1109 31.05 34.32 -6.93
N GLN A 1110 29.79 34.62 -7.31
CA GLN A 1110 28.89 33.71 -8.05
C GLN A 1110 28.50 32.42 -7.32
N LYS A 1111 28.88 32.23 -6.05
CA LYS A 1111 28.43 31.12 -5.20
C LYS A 1111 27.33 31.58 -4.24
N LYS A 1112 26.34 30.72 -4.03
CA LYS A 1112 25.30 30.92 -3.00
C LYS A 1112 25.91 30.66 -1.63
N ARG A 1113 25.54 31.45 -0.64
CA ARG A 1113 25.93 31.27 0.76
C ARG A 1113 24.75 31.58 1.68
N ILE A 1114 24.55 30.76 2.70
CA ILE A 1114 23.61 31.07 3.78
C ILE A 1114 24.36 31.89 4.83
N VAL A 1115 23.81 33.04 5.20
CA VAL A 1115 24.45 34.02 6.10
C VAL A 1115 23.68 34.24 7.40
N GLY A 1116 22.52 33.59 7.55
CA GLY A 1116 21.76 33.56 8.78
C GLY A 1116 20.56 32.62 8.68
N THR A 1117 20.12 32.12 9.83
CA THR A 1117 18.98 31.20 9.96
C THR A 1117 18.13 31.60 11.16
N GLY A 1118 16.83 31.70 10.96
CA GLY A 1118 15.85 31.83 12.04
C GLY A 1118 14.91 30.62 12.03
N SER A 1119 14.76 29.94 13.17
CA SER A 1119 13.89 28.78 13.34
C SER A 1119 12.76 29.07 14.33
N LEU A 1120 11.59 28.49 14.10
CA LEU A 1120 10.41 28.47 14.94
C LEU A 1120 9.92 27.02 15.06
N THR A 1121 9.87 26.50 16.28
CA THR A 1121 9.36 25.16 16.60
C THR A 1121 8.05 25.32 17.37
N ILE A 1122 6.97 24.72 16.88
CA ILE A 1122 5.64 24.84 17.51
C ILE A 1122 5.51 23.81 18.62
N ASP A 1123 4.95 24.23 19.76
CA ASP A 1123 4.66 23.36 20.89
C ASP A 1123 3.64 22.28 20.53
N THR A 1124 3.72 21.14 21.21
CA THR A 1124 2.85 19.98 20.99
C THR A 1124 1.35 20.27 21.21
N ASN A 1125 1.03 21.28 22.03
CA ASN A 1125 -0.34 21.73 22.28
C ASN A 1125 -0.82 22.82 21.29
N GLY A 1126 0.03 23.24 20.35
CA GLY A 1126 -0.23 24.28 19.35
C GLY A 1126 -0.39 25.70 19.92
N GLY A 1127 -0.19 25.89 21.23
CA GLY A 1127 -0.44 27.16 21.91
C GLY A 1127 0.74 28.13 21.86
N GLY A 1128 1.97 27.62 21.88
CA GLY A 1128 3.21 28.40 21.88
C GLY A 1128 4.18 27.98 20.78
N GLY A 1129 5.18 28.80 20.52
CA GLY A 1129 6.28 28.48 19.63
C GLY A 1129 7.62 29.03 20.12
N GLU A 1130 8.63 28.16 20.14
CA GLU A 1130 10.00 28.51 20.47
C GLU A 1130 10.72 29.01 19.22
N PHE A 1131 11.26 30.24 19.27
CA PHE A 1131 12.11 30.77 18.23
C PHE A 1131 13.58 30.70 18.62
N ALA A 1132 14.43 30.59 17.61
CA ALA A 1132 15.86 30.75 17.79
C ALA A 1132 16.48 31.34 16.51
N VAL A 1133 17.38 32.31 16.63
CA VAL A 1133 18.06 32.95 15.48
C VAL A 1133 19.57 32.78 15.59
N ILE A 1134 20.25 32.62 14.45
CA ILE A 1134 21.71 32.65 14.31
C ILE A 1134 22.06 33.46 13.06
N VAL A 1135 23.06 34.33 13.15
CA VAL A 1135 23.56 35.13 12.04
C VAL A 1135 25.08 34.98 11.98
N HIS A 1136 25.62 34.84 10.78
CA HIS A 1136 27.06 34.72 10.58
C HIS A 1136 27.78 35.99 11.06
N ASP A 1137 28.96 35.85 11.67
CA ASP A 1137 29.66 36.96 12.35
C ASP A 1137 29.90 38.16 11.44
N GLU A 1138 30.24 37.93 10.16
CA GLU A 1138 30.43 38.96 9.14
C GLU A 1138 29.18 39.83 8.91
N PHE A 1139 27.98 39.29 9.13
CA PHE A 1139 26.70 39.93 8.85
C PHE A 1139 25.99 40.41 10.13
N GLY A 1140 26.64 40.24 11.30
CA GLY A 1140 26.16 40.76 12.58
C GLY A 1140 26.05 42.30 12.56
N GLY A 1141 25.03 42.83 13.25
CA GLY A 1141 24.79 44.29 13.35
C GLY A 1141 24.20 44.96 12.11
N ARG A 1142 23.89 44.21 11.04
CA ARG A 1142 23.35 44.74 9.77
C ARG A 1142 21.81 44.66 9.64
N GLY A 1143 21.11 44.40 10.75
CA GLY A 1143 19.63 44.29 10.80
C GLY A 1143 19.05 42.92 10.39
N LEU A 1144 19.89 41.94 10.04
CA LEU A 1144 19.42 40.63 9.56
C LEU A 1144 18.68 39.82 10.64
N ALA A 1145 19.18 39.78 11.87
CA ALA A 1145 18.55 39.03 12.96
C ALA A 1145 17.14 39.55 13.27
N SER A 1146 16.98 40.87 13.36
CA SER A 1146 15.68 41.53 13.57
C SER A 1146 14.72 41.19 12.44
N LYS A 1147 15.18 41.22 11.18
CA LYS A 1147 14.33 40.90 10.05
C LYS A 1147 13.90 39.43 10.02
N LEU A 1148 14.80 38.50 10.36
CA LEU A 1148 14.46 37.08 10.51
C LEU A 1148 13.40 36.89 11.61
N LEU A 1149 13.55 37.58 12.73
CA LEU A 1149 12.59 37.54 13.83
C LEU A 1149 11.21 38.08 13.40
N ASP A 1150 11.16 39.21 12.69
CA ASP A 1150 9.92 39.79 12.15
C ASP A 1150 9.17 38.79 11.25
N VAL A 1151 9.91 38.08 10.39
CA VAL A 1151 9.33 37.05 9.51
C VAL A 1151 8.77 35.90 10.35
N LEU A 1152 9.51 35.41 11.36
CA LEU A 1152 9.02 34.34 12.25
C LEU A 1152 7.79 34.76 13.06
N ILE A 1153 7.73 36.00 13.55
CA ILE A 1153 6.55 36.56 14.25
C ILE A 1153 5.34 36.60 13.30
N GLY A 1154 5.55 37.01 12.05
CA GLY A 1154 4.51 36.98 11.02
C GLY A 1154 3.97 35.57 10.79
N ILE A 1155 4.85 34.58 10.73
CA ILE A 1155 4.48 33.15 10.56
C ILE A 1155 3.74 32.62 11.80
N ALA A 1156 4.21 32.95 13.01
CA ALA A 1156 3.55 32.57 14.25
C ALA A 1156 2.12 33.15 14.33
N THR A 1157 1.95 34.40 13.90
CA THR A 1157 0.65 35.09 13.85
C THR A 1157 -0.28 34.45 12.82
N GLU A 1158 0.22 34.14 11.61
CA GLU A 1158 -0.54 33.45 10.56
C GLU A 1158 -1.05 32.08 11.05
N ARG A 1159 -0.27 31.39 11.89
CA ARG A 1159 -0.63 30.11 12.50
C ARG A 1159 -1.52 30.22 13.73
N GLY A 1160 -1.77 31.44 14.23
CA GLY A 1160 -2.60 31.66 15.41
C GLY A 1160 -1.96 31.21 16.73
N LEU A 1161 -0.63 31.20 16.83
CA LEU A 1161 0.06 30.92 18.09
C LEU A 1161 -0.24 32.00 19.12
N LYS A 1162 -0.50 31.60 20.37
CA LYS A 1162 -0.80 32.53 21.48
C LYS A 1162 0.46 33.03 22.18
N GLU A 1163 1.51 32.22 22.20
CA GLU A 1163 2.80 32.53 22.81
C GLU A 1163 3.93 32.39 21.78
N PHE A 1164 4.90 33.30 21.82
CA PHE A 1164 6.10 33.27 20.99
C PHE A 1164 7.29 33.62 21.90
N TYR A 1165 8.18 32.66 22.13
CA TYR A 1165 9.23 32.77 23.15
C TYR A 1165 10.55 32.21 22.65
N GLY A 1166 11.67 32.57 23.29
CA GLY A 1166 12.99 32.04 22.97
C GLY A 1166 13.94 32.26 24.13
N PHE A 1167 14.99 31.45 24.23
CA PHE A 1167 16.02 31.59 25.24
C PHE A 1167 17.20 32.38 24.67
N VAL A 1168 17.77 33.29 25.47
CA VAL A 1168 18.95 34.10 25.08
C VAL A 1168 19.96 34.10 26.24
N GLU A 1169 21.25 33.82 25.96
CA GLU A 1169 22.31 34.00 26.97
C GLU A 1169 22.39 35.47 27.41
N PRO A 1170 22.47 35.78 28.72
CA PRO A 1170 22.61 37.14 29.21
C PRO A 1170 23.83 37.90 28.66
N THR A 1171 24.86 37.16 28.23
CA THR A 1171 26.08 37.71 27.63
C THR A 1171 25.94 38.05 26.14
N ASN A 1172 24.78 37.78 25.52
CA ASN A 1172 24.53 38.04 24.10
C ASN A 1172 24.03 39.48 23.86
N GLY A 1173 24.90 40.45 24.13
CA GLY A 1173 24.64 41.89 23.92
C GLY A 1173 24.54 42.35 22.46
N ARG A 1174 24.59 41.42 21.48
CA ARG A 1174 24.39 41.72 20.05
C ARG A 1174 22.97 41.42 19.58
N MET A 1175 22.17 40.70 20.40
CA MET A 1175 20.75 40.40 20.15
C MET A 1175 19.79 41.28 20.98
N THR A 1176 20.28 41.84 22.09
CA THR A 1176 19.60 42.90 22.87
C THR A 1176 20.03 44.26 22.34
#